data_AF-A0A7X6YDV5-F1
#
_entry.id   AF-A0A7X6YDV5-F1
#
_cell.length_a   1.000
_cell.length_b   1.000
_cell.length_c   1.000
_cell.angle_alpha   90.00
_cell.angle_beta   90.00
_cell.angle_gamma   90.00
#
_symmetry.space_group_name_H-M   'P 1'
#
loop_
_entity.id
_entity.type
_entity.pdbx_description
1 polymer ?
#
loop_
_entity_poly.entity_id
_entity_poly.type
_entity_poly.pdbx_seq_one_letter_code
_entity_poly.pdbx_strand_id
1 'polypeptide(L)'
;MKAKRIRERVLTAAAGMLSVLPLTGVLAATTPIPFTLTVTPKIGGVTQFSFLNESTEPIIGILVEKDTAAGSVKFLKLKDDCLSSGIVETPSYSSSNDVYGAVREVYRGIPTYASATVINSALLVAATNTFPNGLATNLFGAVTSRSQIKTGSFQTPRNSINDFCVQRLHAYVSIPADGTYRFKMTSDDNGVLTYEKTASATGSPHALPVPRLTCSWPHLSWIGLPIFNTYYTYWSWDHFSYSDSTNYFAKGDVVYVAAYAIDTGGGDHIRIGWSYTPADDPTVVVDEVIPLAYLSTQGANDWPDLVRTPIDPTAIAAEPSHTIRIKEIGTLGWGHEYLFTAYFENTLTKATTELWNLPSTRTPTKVTVMGAYGNQGTLILGSTASTELDKQYVFKTDDRPLKLNVQSVDESGNIMTSLNRFTVEVQDPTMSDGLLVSVTNPVSGTFSHPYLRRGMQVRVTVPQAIYFDRAGAFMYASGGDGATQTNAYERYGAAGLSINNSAPTGDATEYEAELQQDLTVKIRWNHQYALRVKQDFTKTGSRLLTEQGTHWAGPLTSGASGSPTHDAMALHWIDAGVDVVDQIDGQILDTSHAGMNLDVRFVPFAYIAEGSALGLYWSPNSTAIRTNRFEVGQAPAARQQVSAFTMRSWATLTYRWKLQYGVRVSSLLSTGGGNLARVYDGAGLVGALDGVYWFDEGTPVNVLARANIDTETSQALSGWTLGDGYYFSLSGGTIDTGSGALSGTTAIPVVDGSPVARWLKEVILPDSPRLRGMEIPSLDRPVYVSWQFGDQVFTDPSVPIGESVFQGMMTALPASVQLAVQAEEPDSVSDPTATVWDPNAACLYPVKPGDYTATWSAEGITATVRFKAVWPALPHYRHIAGAPAVELTPDVNGTFIFKKQAHTENGATIMQASQFTADAAGRSVLQFAEVKKIGRGEPKEYVRIRVVQTVNLSDSLAVNGSRTAVIGRAVRDPLDLANLGTGHLVYQAGVRYNAGIYDGSRLSGIRSADVYDLIKLRSLTAEKVVINPGALPGPVIPVNAHPNVPDANRITVVWYHDPARNDGILWPYAARKYAARWPQNPDEGLGRIVIASEYGSESVDASGADQVIAAATNGAPAATTYVPSRFSGLKVYAQNNPVQPGYNPNEEHALIAPSLRYAAVSPRPQAVYALRNNDLNNLNQQYTSDAYVLVQFFDTLLQESGMRVYTVQKAV
;
A
#
# COMPACT_ATOMS: atom_id res chain seq x y z
N MET A 1 -30.27 -16.84 9.11
CA MET A 1 -31.69 -17.20 9.37
C MET A 1 -31.71 -18.59 10.00
N LYS A 2 -32.53 -18.81 11.06
CA LYS A 2 -32.52 -19.89 12.09
C LYS A 2 -31.33 -19.78 13.09
N ALA A 3 -31.39 -19.38 14.36
CA ALA A 3 -32.34 -18.88 15.37
C ALA A 3 -32.09 -19.62 16.71
N LYS A 4 -31.49 -18.94 17.70
CA LYS A 4 -31.80 -19.05 19.15
C LYS A 4 -30.93 -18.04 19.92
N ARG A 5 -31.48 -16.83 20.15
CA ARG A 5 -31.98 -16.30 21.44
C ARG A 5 -30.91 -16.02 22.51
N ILE A 6 -30.57 -14.74 22.57
CA ILE A 6 -29.95 -13.97 23.64
C ILE A 6 -30.80 -14.02 24.92
N ARG A 7 -30.15 -14.16 26.07
CA ARG A 7 -30.59 -13.55 27.34
C ARG A 7 -29.37 -13.05 28.12
N GLU A 8 -29.34 -11.74 28.31
CA GLU A 8 -28.55 -11.04 29.31
C GLU A 8 -28.99 -11.43 30.72
N ARG A 9 -28.06 -11.43 31.69
CA ARG A 9 -28.29 -10.95 33.06
C ARG A 9 -26.98 -10.69 33.82
N VAL A 10 -26.74 -9.40 33.96
CA VAL A 10 -26.11 -8.61 35.05
C VAL A 10 -25.76 -9.34 36.36
N LEU A 11 -24.53 -9.05 36.82
CA LEU A 11 -24.00 -9.20 38.19
C LEU A 11 -24.98 -8.75 39.27
N THR A 12 -25.16 -9.56 40.33
CA THR A 12 -25.30 -9.02 41.69
C THR A 12 -24.82 -10.06 42.70
N ALA A 13 -23.93 -9.62 43.59
CA ALA A 13 -23.47 -10.37 44.76
C ALA A 13 -24.61 -10.62 45.75
N ALA A 14 -24.62 -11.79 46.37
CA ALA A 14 -25.26 -12.01 47.66
C ALA A 14 -24.60 -13.19 48.38
N ALA A 15 -24.23 -12.92 49.63
CA ALA A 15 -23.71 -13.86 50.59
C ALA A 15 -24.72 -14.96 50.97
N GLY A 16 -24.17 -16.09 51.43
CA GLY A 16 -24.87 -17.03 52.28
C GLY A 16 -25.47 -18.23 51.57
N MET A 17 -24.83 -19.40 51.70
CA MET A 17 -25.38 -20.46 52.55
C MET A 17 -24.38 -21.59 52.71
N LEU A 18 -24.15 -21.90 53.99
CA LEU A 18 -23.76 -23.21 54.52
C LEU A 18 -24.19 -24.36 53.60
N SER A 19 -23.23 -25.15 53.15
CA SER A 19 -23.44 -26.57 52.92
C SER A 19 -22.55 -27.34 53.88
N VAL A 20 -23.21 -27.91 54.88
CA VAL A 20 -22.70 -28.87 55.83
C VAL A 20 -22.32 -30.13 55.04
N LEU A 21 -21.02 -30.35 54.85
CA LEU A 21 -20.48 -31.68 54.62
C LEU A 21 -19.90 -32.15 55.97
N PRO A 22 -20.19 -33.39 56.40
CA PRO A 22 -19.73 -33.87 57.69
C PRO A 22 -18.21 -33.94 57.68
N LEU A 23 -17.56 -33.04 58.42
CA LEU A 23 -16.27 -33.31 59.03
C LEU A 23 -16.48 -34.50 59.97
N THR A 24 -16.44 -35.71 59.41
CA THR A 24 -16.00 -36.85 60.18
C THR A 24 -14.62 -36.47 60.68
N GLY A 25 -14.51 -36.28 61.99
CA GLY A 25 -13.23 -36.15 62.69
C GLY A 25 -12.42 -37.40 62.42
N VAL A 26 -11.72 -37.41 61.29
CA VAL A 26 -10.48 -38.13 61.15
C VAL A 26 -9.58 -37.40 62.13
N LEU A 27 -9.42 -37.98 63.34
CA LEU A 27 -8.24 -37.78 64.17
C LEU A 27 -7.09 -37.63 63.19
N ALA A 28 -6.49 -36.44 63.12
CA ALA A 28 -5.35 -36.19 62.27
C ALA A 28 -4.41 -37.37 62.47
N ALA A 29 -4.31 -38.23 61.47
CA ALA A 29 -3.37 -39.33 61.50
C ALA A 29 -2.03 -38.61 61.60
N THR A 30 -1.41 -38.66 62.78
CA THR A 30 -0.11 -38.08 63.03
C THR A 30 0.78 -38.54 61.89
N THR A 31 1.19 -37.63 61.02
CA THR A 31 2.01 -38.01 59.87
C THR A 31 3.32 -38.51 60.47
N PRO A 32 3.72 -39.78 60.26
CA PRO A 32 4.93 -40.29 60.88
C PRO A 32 6.10 -39.41 60.46
N ILE A 33 6.91 -38.96 61.40
CA ILE A 33 8.09 -38.16 61.08
C ILE A 33 9.13 -39.12 60.51
N PRO A 34 9.50 -39.04 59.20
CA PRO A 34 10.58 -39.85 58.68
C PRO A 34 11.92 -39.35 59.24
N PHE A 35 12.73 -40.27 59.74
CA PHE A 35 14.09 -39.96 60.19
C PHE A 35 15.02 -41.17 60.02
N THR A 36 16.31 -40.86 59.90
CA THR A 36 17.37 -41.86 59.87
C THR A 36 18.17 -41.78 61.18
N LEU A 37 18.37 -42.92 61.83
CA LEU A 37 19.20 -43.06 63.03
C LEU A 37 20.46 -43.87 62.72
N THR A 38 21.61 -43.29 63.01
CA THR A 38 22.91 -43.96 62.94
C THR A 38 23.44 -44.22 64.36
N VAL A 39 23.75 -45.48 64.66
CA VAL A 39 24.26 -45.91 65.98
C VAL A 39 25.68 -46.46 65.83
N THR A 40 26.61 -45.98 66.67
CA THR A 40 28.02 -46.41 66.66
C THR A 40 28.46 -46.87 68.05
N PRO A 41 28.55 -48.20 68.29
CA PRO A 41 29.05 -48.76 69.55
C PRO A 41 30.57 -48.56 69.67
N LYS A 42 31.05 -48.24 70.87
CA LYS A 42 32.46 -47.93 71.19
C LYS A 42 32.95 -48.78 72.37
N ILE A 43 34.26 -48.87 72.54
CA ILE A 43 34.89 -49.61 73.65
C ILE A 43 34.43 -49.06 75.01
N GLY A 44 34.33 -49.93 76.03
CA GLY A 44 34.07 -49.51 77.42
C GLY A 44 32.60 -49.21 77.75
N GLY A 45 31.65 -49.76 77.00
CA GLY A 45 30.23 -49.54 77.24
C GLY A 45 29.73 -48.17 76.77
N VAL A 46 30.37 -47.58 75.76
CA VAL A 46 30.03 -46.26 75.19
C VAL A 46 29.30 -46.45 73.85
N THR A 47 28.31 -45.62 73.53
CA THR A 47 27.65 -45.64 72.20
C THR A 47 27.27 -44.23 71.76
N GLN A 48 27.52 -43.92 70.49
CA GLN A 48 27.13 -42.66 69.84
C GLN A 48 25.86 -42.85 69.02
N PHE A 49 24.95 -41.87 69.08
CA PHE A 49 23.69 -41.84 68.34
C PHE A 49 23.62 -40.56 67.49
N SER A 50 23.25 -40.70 66.21
CA SER A 50 23.12 -39.61 65.25
C SER A 50 21.78 -39.65 64.52
N PHE A 51 21.03 -38.54 64.51
CA PHE A 51 19.65 -38.46 64.02
C PHE A 51 19.52 -37.45 62.88
N LEU A 52 19.16 -37.90 61.67
CA LEU A 52 18.87 -37.04 60.52
C LEU A 52 17.35 -36.84 60.36
N ASN A 53 16.89 -35.60 60.37
CA ASN A 53 15.49 -35.26 60.11
C ASN A 53 15.17 -35.25 58.61
N GLU A 54 14.38 -36.22 58.13
CA GLU A 54 13.96 -36.32 56.72
C GLU A 54 12.55 -35.74 56.51
N SER A 55 11.96 -35.13 57.54
CA SER A 55 10.67 -34.43 57.52
C SER A 55 10.83 -32.92 57.33
N THR A 56 9.79 -32.26 56.82
CA THR A 56 9.67 -30.80 56.79
C THR A 56 9.36 -30.19 58.16
N GLU A 57 8.99 -31.01 59.16
CA GLU A 57 8.70 -30.59 60.53
C GLU A 57 9.96 -30.60 61.42
N PRO A 58 10.28 -29.51 62.15
CA PRO A 58 11.38 -29.49 63.11
C PRO A 58 11.17 -30.49 64.27
N ILE A 59 12.21 -31.24 64.64
CA ILE A 59 12.18 -32.16 65.80
C ILE A 59 12.56 -31.38 67.06
N ILE A 60 11.72 -31.45 68.09
CA ILE A 60 11.88 -30.73 69.36
C ILE A 60 12.24 -31.63 70.54
N GLY A 61 12.16 -32.95 70.38
CA GLY A 61 12.58 -33.89 71.40
C GLY A 61 12.80 -35.32 70.91
N ILE A 62 13.62 -36.05 71.67
CA ILE A 62 14.05 -37.42 71.38
C ILE A 62 13.90 -38.27 72.66
N LEU A 63 13.35 -39.46 72.51
CA LEU A 63 13.18 -40.45 73.57
C LEU A 63 13.78 -41.78 73.12
N VAL A 64 14.73 -42.31 73.88
CA VAL A 64 15.30 -43.66 73.70
C VAL A 64 14.86 -44.53 74.87
N GLU A 65 14.19 -45.64 74.56
CA GLU A 65 13.60 -46.58 75.51
C GLU A 65 14.25 -47.96 75.37
N LYS A 66 14.77 -48.50 76.48
CA LYS A 66 15.31 -49.86 76.57
C LYS A 66 14.38 -50.83 77.30
N ASP A 67 14.68 -52.12 77.15
CA ASP A 67 14.05 -53.22 77.87
C ASP A 67 14.16 -53.07 79.40
N THR A 68 13.05 -53.26 80.11
CA THR A 68 12.94 -53.15 81.58
C THR A 68 12.99 -54.50 82.30
N ALA A 69 13.16 -55.61 81.57
CA ALA A 69 13.30 -56.94 82.16
C ALA A 69 14.50 -57.05 83.12
N ALA A 70 14.36 -57.86 84.16
CA ALA A 70 15.42 -58.05 85.16
C ALA A 70 16.74 -58.53 84.51
N GLY A 71 17.83 -57.80 84.74
CA GLY A 71 19.15 -58.06 84.16
C GLY A 71 19.45 -57.34 82.84
N SER A 72 18.59 -56.43 82.39
CA SER A 72 18.86 -55.60 81.21
C SER A 72 19.93 -54.54 81.47
N VAL A 73 20.73 -54.24 80.44
CA VAL A 73 21.79 -53.21 80.53
C VAL A 73 21.18 -51.82 80.52
N LYS A 74 21.44 -51.08 81.59
CA LYS A 74 20.92 -49.72 81.81
C LYS A 74 21.88 -48.64 81.32
N PHE A 75 21.31 -47.49 80.97
CA PHE A 75 22.00 -46.22 80.75
C PHE A 75 22.58 -45.71 82.07
N LEU A 76 23.90 -45.53 82.10
CA LEU A 76 24.62 -45.05 83.28
C LEU A 76 24.57 -43.53 83.35
N LYS A 77 25.01 -42.88 82.28
CA LYS A 77 25.01 -41.42 82.11
C LYS A 77 25.21 -41.05 80.64
N LEU A 78 24.93 -39.80 80.28
CA LEU A 78 25.47 -39.23 79.04
C LEU A 78 26.94 -38.85 79.25
N LYS A 79 27.70 -38.75 78.17
CA LYS A 79 29.06 -38.21 78.25
C LYS A 79 29.02 -36.71 78.54
N ASP A 80 29.87 -36.29 79.47
CA ASP A 80 29.99 -34.88 79.84
C ASP A 80 30.30 -34.07 78.56
N ASP A 81 29.53 -32.99 78.33
CA ASP A 81 29.56 -32.13 77.14
C ASP A 81 29.26 -32.78 75.77
N CYS A 82 28.54 -33.90 75.71
CA CYS A 82 28.29 -34.61 74.44
C CYS A 82 27.04 -34.19 73.64
N LEU A 83 26.26 -33.23 74.13
CA LEU A 83 25.06 -32.74 73.44
C LEU A 83 25.41 -31.59 72.50
N SER A 84 24.92 -31.63 71.27
CA SER A 84 25.04 -30.49 70.34
C SER A 84 24.10 -29.32 70.71
N SER A 85 22.96 -29.59 71.34
CA SER A 85 21.99 -28.61 71.90
C SER A 85 20.89 -29.32 72.72
N GLY A 86 20.15 -28.66 73.61
CA GLY A 86 18.97 -29.23 74.30
C GLY A 86 19.17 -29.64 75.77
N ILE A 87 18.06 -29.92 76.47
CA ILE A 87 17.99 -30.25 77.90
C ILE A 87 17.71 -31.74 78.10
N VAL A 88 18.50 -32.37 78.98
CA VAL A 88 18.34 -33.79 79.36
C VAL A 88 17.57 -33.88 80.66
N GLU A 89 16.47 -34.64 80.68
CA GLU A 89 15.76 -34.98 81.92
C GLU A 89 16.39 -36.25 82.54
N THR A 90 17.03 -36.14 83.71
CA THR A 90 17.57 -37.29 84.47
C THR A 90 16.47 -38.11 85.18
N PRO A 91 16.67 -39.42 85.48
CA PRO A 91 15.66 -40.34 86.01
C PRO A 91 15.43 -40.24 87.54
N SER A 92 14.26 -40.68 88.04
CA SER A 92 13.68 -40.29 89.35
C SER A 92 13.32 -41.42 90.34
N TYR A 93 13.47 -41.24 91.67
CA TYR A 93 12.88 -42.08 92.75
C TYR A 93 12.54 -41.31 94.05
N SER A 94 11.65 -41.83 94.92
CA SER A 94 11.10 -41.16 96.13
C SER A 94 11.04 -42.04 97.39
N SER A 95 11.28 -41.50 98.58
CA SER A 95 10.51 -41.85 99.80
C SER A 95 10.56 -40.79 100.92
N SER A 96 9.35 -40.41 101.32
CA SER A 96 8.80 -39.64 102.45
C SER A 96 9.60 -39.36 103.74
N ASN A 97 9.43 -38.11 104.22
CA ASN A 97 9.43 -37.60 105.60
C ASN A 97 10.68 -36.87 106.15
N ASP A 98 11.02 -35.70 105.59
CA ASP A 98 11.66 -34.63 106.39
C ASP A 98 11.20 -33.23 105.91
N VAL A 99 10.88 -32.37 106.88
CA VAL A 99 10.41 -30.98 106.71
C VAL A 99 11.62 -30.04 106.65
N TYR A 100 11.65 -29.10 105.69
CA TYR A 100 12.79 -28.21 105.40
C TYR A 100 12.58 -26.79 105.95
N GLY A 101 13.59 -26.20 106.61
CA GLY A 101 13.45 -24.89 107.29
C GLY A 101 14.46 -23.78 106.94
N ALA A 102 15.60 -24.09 106.30
CA ALA A 102 16.64 -23.10 105.95
C ALA A 102 17.17 -23.29 104.52
N VAL A 103 17.48 -22.17 103.86
CA VAL A 103 17.93 -22.13 102.46
C VAL A 103 19.37 -21.66 102.37
N ARG A 104 20.17 -22.39 101.57
CA ARG A 104 21.53 -22.00 101.17
C ARG A 104 21.56 -21.70 99.68
N GLU A 105 22.14 -20.56 99.33
CA GLU A 105 22.41 -20.16 97.95
C GLU A 105 23.92 -19.97 97.77
N VAL A 106 24.43 -20.44 96.62
CA VAL A 106 25.84 -20.31 96.24
C VAL A 106 25.96 -19.65 94.88
N TYR A 107 26.79 -18.61 94.84
CA TYR A 107 27.09 -17.81 93.67
C TYR A 107 28.56 -18.04 93.28
N ARG A 108 28.81 -18.60 92.09
CA ARG A 108 30.15 -18.88 91.54
C ARG A 108 30.46 -17.96 90.35
N GLY A 109 31.75 -17.75 90.07
CA GLY A 109 32.21 -17.00 88.88
C GLY A 109 32.63 -15.55 89.15
N ILE A 110 33.01 -15.22 90.39
CA ILE A 110 33.53 -13.90 90.73
C ILE A 110 35.02 -13.83 90.31
N PRO A 111 35.48 -12.82 89.56
CA PRO A 111 36.85 -12.75 89.06
C PRO A 111 37.89 -12.71 90.20
N THR A 112 38.92 -13.55 90.11
CA THR A 112 40.00 -13.76 91.10
C THR A 112 40.98 -12.58 91.28
N TYR A 113 40.60 -11.34 90.98
CA TYR A 113 41.49 -10.17 91.01
C TYR A 113 40.83 -8.91 91.60
N ALA A 114 40.13 -9.04 92.72
CA ALA A 114 39.93 -7.91 93.63
C ALA A 114 40.60 -8.28 94.96
N SER A 115 41.64 -7.54 95.34
CA SER A 115 42.27 -7.65 96.64
C SER A 115 41.21 -7.61 97.75
N ALA A 116 41.46 -8.33 98.84
CA ALA A 116 40.64 -8.37 100.07
C ALA A 116 40.34 -7.00 100.71
N THR A 117 40.74 -5.89 100.05
CA THR A 117 40.50 -4.50 100.41
C THR A 117 39.29 -3.88 99.68
N VAL A 118 38.83 -4.43 98.55
CA VAL A 118 37.74 -3.82 97.74
C VAL A 118 36.36 -4.37 98.10
N ILE A 119 36.28 -5.57 98.70
CA ILE A 119 35.03 -6.04 99.30
C ILE A 119 34.95 -5.55 100.74
N ASN A 120 35.03 -4.23 100.90
CA ASN A 120 34.72 -3.57 102.16
C ASN A 120 33.27 -3.89 102.54
N SER A 121 33.00 -3.90 103.84
CA SER A 121 31.66 -3.98 104.44
C SER A 121 30.59 -3.19 103.67
N ALA A 122 30.94 -2.08 103.01
CA ALA A 122 30.07 -1.30 102.14
C ALA A 122 29.40 -2.05 100.96
N LEU A 123 30.06 -3.04 100.33
CA LEU A 123 29.49 -3.80 99.18
C LEU A 123 28.53 -4.90 99.67
N LEU A 124 28.85 -5.57 100.78
CA LEU A 124 27.91 -6.46 101.48
C LEU A 124 26.73 -5.66 102.07
N VAL A 125 26.98 -4.46 102.61
CA VAL A 125 25.93 -3.56 103.11
C VAL A 125 25.04 -3.04 101.96
N ALA A 126 25.62 -2.68 100.81
CA ALA A 126 24.85 -2.30 99.62
C ALA A 126 23.98 -3.45 99.08
N ALA A 127 24.51 -4.69 99.11
CA ALA A 127 23.74 -5.89 98.78
C ALA A 127 22.59 -6.12 99.77
N THR A 128 22.73 -5.76 101.06
CA THR A 128 21.61 -5.90 102.01
C THR A 128 20.46 -4.91 101.74
N ASN A 129 20.71 -3.69 101.23
CA ASN A 129 19.71 -2.60 101.04
C ASN A 129 18.65 -2.81 99.96
N THR A 130 18.66 -3.93 99.23
CA THR A 130 17.81 -4.15 98.04
C THR A 130 17.04 -5.48 98.02
N PHE A 131 16.93 -6.20 99.14
CA PHE A 131 16.13 -7.45 99.24
C PHE A 131 14.85 -7.25 100.06
N PRO A 132 13.70 -7.80 99.59
CA PRO A 132 13.51 -9.23 99.29
C PRO A 132 13.37 -9.60 97.80
N ASN A 133 13.30 -8.63 96.88
CA ASN A 133 12.80 -8.86 95.51
C ASN A 133 13.87 -8.65 94.41
N GLY A 134 14.47 -9.74 93.93
CA GLY A 134 14.68 -9.98 92.49
C GLY A 134 15.79 -9.30 91.66
N LEU A 135 16.67 -8.45 92.20
CA LEU A 135 17.64 -7.69 91.35
C LEU A 135 19.15 -7.92 91.63
N ALA A 136 19.52 -8.99 92.32
CA ALA A 136 20.93 -9.29 92.61
C ALA A 136 21.68 -10.10 91.54
N THR A 137 21.02 -10.49 90.44
CA THR A 137 21.66 -11.20 89.31
C THR A 137 22.73 -10.37 88.60
N ASN A 138 22.68 -9.04 88.74
CA ASN A 138 23.60 -8.13 88.04
C ASN A 138 24.90 -7.82 88.81
N LEU A 139 24.99 -8.13 90.11
CA LEU A 139 26.18 -7.86 90.93
C LEU A 139 27.00 -9.12 91.27
N PHE A 140 26.37 -10.29 91.36
CA PHE A 140 27.05 -11.55 91.72
C PHE A 140 26.87 -12.68 90.68
N GLY A 141 26.28 -12.37 89.51
CA GLY A 141 25.95 -13.36 88.49
C GLY A 141 24.68 -14.17 88.80
N ALA A 142 24.34 -15.11 87.91
CA ALA A 142 23.20 -16.01 88.08
C ALA A 142 23.43 -16.98 89.25
N VAL A 143 22.37 -17.35 89.98
CA VAL A 143 22.44 -18.36 91.05
C VAL A 143 22.92 -19.68 90.44
N THR A 144 24.13 -20.10 90.78
CA THR A 144 24.72 -21.32 90.22
C THR A 144 24.25 -22.59 90.93
N SER A 145 23.81 -22.48 92.20
CA SER A 145 23.07 -23.56 92.87
C SER A 145 22.22 -23.02 94.03
N ARG A 146 21.01 -23.56 94.19
CA ARG A 146 20.12 -23.31 95.33
C ARG A 146 19.77 -24.64 95.97
N SER A 147 19.97 -24.76 97.28
CA SER A 147 19.76 -26.01 98.01
C SER A 147 19.09 -25.75 99.36
N GLN A 148 18.16 -26.62 99.74
CA GLN A 148 17.68 -26.68 101.12
C GLN A 148 18.70 -27.41 102.01
N ILE A 149 18.88 -26.92 103.23
CA ILE A 149 19.92 -27.43 104.13
C ILE A 149 19.40 -28.64 104.91
N LYS A 150 20.24 -29.68 105.02
CA LYS A 150 19.99 -30.89 105.83
C LYS A 150 20.98 -30.97 107.00
N THR A 151 20.81 -30.11 108.00
CA THR A 151 21.59 -30.11 109.26
C THR A 151 20.64 -29.95 110.46
N GLY A 152 21.04 -30.42 111.66
CA GLY A 152 20.21 -30.35 112.88
C GLY A 152 20.09 -28.97 113.55
N SER A 153 20.74 -27.95 112.99
CA SER A 153 20.78 -26.56 113.50
C SER A 153 21.08 -25.57 112.36
N PHE A 154 20.97 -24.26 112.62
CA PHE A 154 21.09 -23.18 111.63
C PHE A 154 22.54 -22.92 111.21
N GLN A 155 23.07 -23.85 110.42
CA GLN A 155 24.45 -23.85 109.94
C GLN A 155 24.59 -24.55 108.59
N THR A 156 25.66 -24.28 107.86
CA THR A 156 25.99 -25.04 106.64
C THR A 156 26.62 -26.40 106.98
N PRO A 157 26.50 -27.43 106.13
CA PRO A 157 27.33 -28.64 106.27
C PRO A 157 28.82 -28.27 106.22
N ARG A 158 29.67 -28.86 107.06
CA ARG A 158 31.13 -28.72 106.92
C ARG A 158 31.54 -29.41 105.64
N ASN A 159 32.18 -28.69 104.72
CA ASN A 159 32.72 -29.29 103.50
C ASN A 159 34.18 -28.87 103.30
N SER A 160 34.96 -29.76 102.69
CA SER A 160 36.43 -29.70 102.60
C SER A 160 36.93 -29.43 101.18
N ILE A 161 36.29 -28.51 100.44
CA ILE A 161 36.59 -28.25 99.02
C ILE A 161 36.67 -26.74 98.80
N ASN A 162 37.84 -26.25 98.38
CA ASN A 162 38.15 -24.86 98.04
C ASN A 162 37.30 -24.36 96.87
N ASP A 163 36.41 -23.39 97.08
CA ASP A 163 35.58 -22.86 96.01
C ASP A 163 35.28 -21.36 96.20
N PHE A 164 36.19 -20.48 95.76
CA PHE A 164 36.03 -19.01 95.72
C PHE A 164 34.59 -18.55 95.36
N CYS A 165 33.74 -18.35 96.36
CA CYS A 165 32.31 -18.14 96.17
C CYS A 165 31.70 -17.21 97.22
N VAL A 166 30.49 -16.73 96.95
CA VAL A 166 29.66 -16.06 97.95
C VAL A 166 28.54 -16.99 98.36
N GLN A 167 28.35 -17.13 99.66
CA GLN A 167 27.32 -17.96 100.26
C GLN A 167 26.30 -17.10 101.01
N ARG A 168 25.01 -17.39 100.81
CA ARG A 168 23.92 -16.86 101.64
C ARG A 168 23.24 -17.99 102.38
N LEU A 169 23.15 -17.87 103.69
CA LEU A 169 22.40 -18.74 104.59
C LEU A 169 21.24 -17.96 105.20
N HIS A 170 20.00 -18.39 104.98
CA HIS A 170 18.84 -17.67 105.50
C HIS A 170 17.64 -18.55 105.86
N ALA A 171 16.85 -18.11 106.85
CA ALA A 171 15.65 -18.78 107.35
C ALA A 171 14.75 -17.80 108.11
N TYR A 172 13.47 -18.15 108.30
CA TYR A 172 12.64 -17.54 109.33
C TYR A 172 12.82 -18.30 110.64
N VAL A 173 13.02 -17.58 111.73
CA VAL A 173 13.31 -18.11 113.07
C VAL A 173 12.18 -17.76 114.03
N SER A 174 11.59 -18.76 114.69
CA SER A 174 10.57 -18.57 115.73
C SER A 174 11.21 -18.40 117.10
N ILE A 175 10.85 -17.30 117.79
CA ILE A 175 11.38 -16.96 119.11
C ILE A 175 10.80 -17.88 120.19
N PRO A 176 11.63 -18.61 120.96
CA PRO A 176 11.16 -19.66 121.85
C PRO A 176 10.61 -19.17 123.20
N ALA A 177 11.00 -17.98 123.66
CA ALA A 177 10.59 -17.39 124.93
C ALA A 177 10.62 -15.85 124.88
N ASP A 178 9.83 -15.19 125.74
CA ASP A 178 9.92 -13.74 125.94
C ASP A 178 11.31 -13.41 126.53
N GLY A 179 12.01 -12.42 126.01
CA GLY A 179 13.34 -12.09 126.53
C GLY A 179 14.13 -11.13 125.66
N THR A 180 15.29 -10.71 126.16
CA THR A 180 16.22 -9.87 125.39
C THR A 180 17.20 -10.75 124.64
N TYR A 181 17.12 -10.77 123.32
CA TYR A 181 17.97 -11.57 122.43
C TYR A 181 19.06 -10.72 121.78
N ARG A 182 20.19 -11.38 121.54
CA ARG A 182 21.34 -10.91 120.78
C ARG A 182 21.72 -12.00 119.78
N PHE A 183 21.60 -11.71 118.50
CA PHE A 183 21.98 -12.67 117.46
C PHE A 183 23.49 -12.66 117.25
N LYS A 184 24.04 -13.80 116.81
CA LYS A 184 25.47 -14.00 116.66
C LYS A 184 25.78 -14.90 115.46
N MET A 185 26.95 -14.74 114.85
CA MET A 185 27.41 -15.63 113.76
C MET A 185 28.88 -16.05 113.91
N THR A 186 29.25 -17.15 113.25
CA THR A 186 30.64 -17.54 112.95
C THR A 186 30.79 -17.78 111.45
N SER A 187 31.89 -17.30 110.87
CA SER A 187 32.30 -17.53 109.48
C SER A 187 33.83 -17.69 109.45
N ASP A 188 34.36 -18.52 108.54
CA ASP A 188 35.81 -18.70 108.34
C ASP A 188 36.46 -17.38 107.86
N ASP A 189 35.81 -16.75 106.89
CA ASP A 189 36.20 -15.49 106.24
C ASP A 189 35.18 -14.36 106.54
N ASN A 190 35.34 -13.20 105.89
CA ASN A 190 34.46 -12.03 106.03
C ASN A 190 32.98 -12.41 105.89
N GLY A 191 32.20 -12.18 106.95
CA GLY A 191 30.76 -12.38 106.97
C GLY A 191 29.98 -11.16 107.43
N VAL A 192 28.68 -11.13 107.12
CA VAL A 192 27.70 -10.15 107.61
C VAL A 192 26.41 -10.88 108.02
N LEU A 193 25.95 -10.62 109.25
CA LEU A 193 24.65 -11.08 109.75
C LEU A 193 23.61 -9.95 109.70
N THR A 194 22.40 -10.29 109.27
CA THR A 194 21.24 -9.40 109.30
C THR A 194 20.04 -10.14 109.87
N TYR A 195 19.18 -9.43 110.59
CA TYR A 195 17.89 -9.95 111.03
C TYR A 195 16.80 -8.88 111.01
N GLU A 196 15.57 -9.32 110.77
CA GLU A 196 14.39 -8.48 110.62
C GLU A 196 13.18 -9.14 111.29
N LYS A 197 12.43 -8.40 112.12
CA LYS A 197 11.21 -8.90 112.74
C LYS A 197 10.05 -8.87 111.72
N THR A 198 9.43 -10.01 111.46
CA THR A 198 8.27 -10.11 110.56
C THR A 198 6.98 -9.93 111.38
N ALA A 199 6.09 -9.02 110.99
CA ALA A 199 4.79 -8.83 111.67
C ALA A 199 3.83 -10.00 111.41
N SER A 200 2.91 -10.27 112.34
CA SER A 200 2.05 -11.46 112.37
C SER A 200 1.02 -11.55 111.23
N ALA A 201 0.55 -12.78 110.99
CA ALA A 201 -0.12 -13.29 109.80
C ALA A 201 -1.56 -12.80 109.47
N THR A 202 -1.88 -11.51 109.63
CA THR A 202 -3.18 -10.98 109.16
C THR A 202 -3.03 -9.61 108.51
N GLY A 203 -3.00 -9.56 107.17
CA GLY A 203 -3.12 -8.33 106.39
C GLY A 203 -1.83 -7.50 106.31
N SER A 204 -1.27 -7.43 105.11
CA SER A 204 -0.11 -6.63 104.65
C SER A 204 0.45 -5.56 105.60
N PRO A 205 1.72 -5.72 106.02
CA PRO A 205 2.54 -4.58 106.44
C PRO A 205 3.91 -4.59 105.75
N HIS A 206 4.04 -3.80 104.68
CA HIS A 206 5.27 -3.04 104.47
C HIS A 206 5.29 -1.90 105.50
N ALA A 207 5.87 -2.16 106.68
CA ALA A 207 6.24 -1.12 107.62
C ALA A 207 7.67 -1.38 108.12
N LEU A 208 8.59 -0.63 107.51
CA LEU A 208 10.01 -0.39 107.81
C LEU A 208 10.71 -1.26 108.88
N PRO A 209 11.79 -1.98 108.50
CA PRO A 209 12.73 -2.53 109.48
C PRO A 209 13.65 -1.44 110.03
N VAL A 210 13.45 -1.18 111.33
CA VAL A 210 14.41 -0.83 112.40
C VAL A 210 15.89 -1.19 112.06
N PRO A 211 16.90 -0.37 112.48
CA PRO A 211 18.22 -0.33 111.85
C PRO A 211 19.02 -1.64 111.86
N ARG A 212 19.59 -1.92 110.67
CA ARG A 212 20.46 -3.05 110.35
C ARG A 212 21.84 -2.87 110.98
N LEU A 213 22.23 -3.81 111.83
CA LEU A 213 23.53 -3.80 112.50
C LEU A 213 24.42 -4.93 111.98
N THR A 214 25.62 -4.55 111.57
CA THR A 214 26.62 -5.38 110.90
C THR A 214 27.69 -5.80 111.92
N CYS A 215 27.87 -7.09 112.17
CA CYS A 215 29.11 -7.60 112.75
C CYS A 215 30.00 -8.12 111.62
N SER A 216 31.19 -7.55 111.46
CA SER A 216 32.22 -8.04 110.51
C SER A 216 33.36 -8.68 111.29
N TRP A 217 33.82 -9.85 110.85
CA TRP A 217 35.04 -10.50 111.34
C TRP A 217 36.16 -10.26 110.32
N PRO A 218 37.04 -9.26 110.51
CA PRO A 218 38.11 -9.02 109.55
C PRO A 218 39.35 -9.86 109.90
N HIS A 219 39.68 -10.86 109.07
CA HIS A 219 41.00 -11.50 109.09
C HIS A 219 42.02 -10.59 108.36
N LEU A 220 42.42 -9.48 109.00
CA LEU A 220 43.40 -8.51 108.46
C LEU A 220 44.82 -8.86 108.93
N SER A 221 45.51 -9.78 108.24
CA SER A 221 46.91 -10.12 108.58
C SER A 221 47.96 -9.79 107.50
N TRP A 222 47.61 -9.03 106.43
CA TRP A 222 48.57 -8.68 105.37
C TRP A 222 48.75 -7.19 105.05
N ILE A 223 48.13 -6.27 105.81
CA ILE A 223 48.35 -4.82 105.62
C ILE A 223 48.42 -4.15 106.99
N GLY A 224 49.60 -3.68 107.37
CA GLY A 224 49.85 -3.06 108.67
C GLY A 224 49.12 -1.74 108.84
N LEU A 225 48.01 -1.75 109.58
CA LEU A 225 47.43 -0.58 110.26
C LEU A 225 46.96 -0.99 111.67
N PRO A 226 47.21 -0.15 112.69
CA PRO A 226 46.99 -0.51 114.10
C PRO A 226 45.55 -0.22 114.55
N ILE A 227 45.18 -0.78 115.71
CA ILE A 227 43.92 -0.60 116.48
C ILE A 227 42.88 -1.72 116.23
N PHE A 228 43.06 -2.91 116.81
CA PHE A 228 42.63 -3.27 118.17
C PHE A 228 43.52 -4.40 118.69
N ASN A 229 44.16 -4.09 119.80
CA ASN A 229 45.13 -4.89 120.52
C ASN A 229 44.40 -5.85 121.46
N THR A 230 44.46 -7.17 121.24
CA THR A 230 44.97 -8.17 122.21
C THR A 230 44.76 -9.60 121.71
N TYR A 231 45.80 -10.41 121.93
CA TYR A 231 45.99 -11.82 121.60
C TYR A 231 44.77 -12.74 121.79
N TYR A 232 44.26 -13.31 120.70
CA TYR A 232 43.73 -14.68 120.67
C TYR A 232 44.27 -15.40 119.43
N THR A 233 45.46 -15.99 119.57
CA THR A 233 46.00 -16.96 118.62
C THR A 233 45.41 -18.33 118.94
N TYR A 234 44.19 -18.62 118.51
CA TYR A 234 43.71 -19.98 118.27
C TYR A 234 42.61 -19.97 117.19
N TRP A 235 42.86 -20.71 116.11
CA TRP A 235 41.91 -20.99 115.03
C TRP A 235 40.81 -21.93 115.54
N SER A 236 39.93 -21.43 116.41
CA SER A 236 38.82 -22.22 116.91
C SER A 236 37.51 -21.61 116.45
N TRP A 237 36.85 -22.36 115.59
CA TRP A 237 35.51 -22.18 115.05
C TRP A 237 34.48 -21.73 116.08
N ASP A 238 34.68 -22.04 117.36
CA ASP A 238 33.69 -21.95 118.43
C ASP A 238 33.50 -20.55 119.04
N HIS A 239 34.08 -19.50 118.45
CA HIS A 239 33.90 -18.11 118.92
C HIS A 239 32.93 -17.33 118.04
N PHE A 240 31.79 -16.95 118.61
CA PHE A 240 30.76 -16.15 117.97
C PHE A 240 31.07 -14.65 117.97
N SER A 241 30.73 -13.98 116.86
CA SER A 241 30.62 -12.52 116.80
C SER A 241 29.19 -12.10 117.07
N TYR A 242 28.99 -11.28 118.09
CA TYR A 242 27.67 -10.82 118.50
C TYR A 242 27.24 -9.58 117.72
N SER A 243 25.93 -9.40 117.54
CA SER A 243 25.38 -8.10 117.15
C SER A 243 25.58 -7.07 118.27
N ASP A 244 25.97 -5.85 117.93
CA ASP A 244 26.21 -4.78 118.93
C ASP A 244 24.93 -4.39 119.71
N SER A 245 23.75 -4.70 119.19
CA SER A 245 22.47 -4.46 119.85
C SER A 245 21.86 -5.72 120.49
N THR A 246 21.15 -5.50 121.59
CA THR A 246 20.25 -6.44 122.27
C THR A 246 18.81 -5.97 122.08
N ASN A 247 17.92 -6.82 121.59
CA ASN A 247 16.51 -6.47 121.32
C ASN A 247 15.56 -7.41 122.06
N TYR A 248 14.47 -6.86 122.60
CA TYR A 248 13.44 -7.67 123.24
C TYR A 248 12.51 -8.30 122.21
N PHE A 249 12.28 -9.60 122.33
CA PHE A 249 11.32 -10.36 121.50
C PHE A 249 10.34 -11.12 122.39
N ALA A 250 9.12 -11.30 121.88
CA ALA A 250 8.10 -12.12 122.50
C ALA A 250 8.14 -13.55 121.95
N LYS A 251 7.82 -14.53 122.77
CA LYS A 251 7.63 -15.93 122.41
C LYS A 251 6.63 -16.05 121.26
N GLY A 252 7.05 -16.69 120.18
CA GLY A 252 6.26 -16.86 118.95
C GLY A 252 6.46 -15.76 117.90
N ASP A 253 7.22 -14.69 118.20
CA ASP A 253 7.69 -13.77 117.15
C ASP A 253 8.46 -14.56 116.08
N VAL A 254 8.30 -14.19 114.81
CA VAL A 254 9.05 -14.78 113.69
C VAL A 254 10.02 -13.73 113.13
N VAL A 255 11.31 -14.04 113.18
CA VAL A 255 12.40 -13.15 112.75
C VAL A 255 13.04 -13.76 111.52
N TYR A 256 13.09 -13.01 110.41
CA TYR A 256 13.89 -13.41 109.27
C TYR A 256 15.37 -13.14 109.57
N VAL A 257 16.21 -14.17 109.47
CA VAL A 257 17.64 -14.07 109.76
C VAL A 257 18.42 -14.54 108.54
N ALA A 258 19.38 -13.74 108.11
CA ALA A 258 20.22 -14.03 106.96
C ALA A 258 21.68 -13.67 107.24
N ALA A 259 22.58 -14.61 106.97
CA ALA A 259 24.02 -14.40 106.99
C ALA A 259 24.60 -14.57 105.60
N TYR A 260 25.58 -13.73 105.28
CA TYR A 260 26.37 -13.78 104.06
C TYR A 260 27.82 -13.99 104.44
N ALA A 261 28.51 -14.88 103.71
CA ALA A 261 29.95 -15.06 103.83
C ALA A 261 30.59 -15.13 102.45
N ILE A 262 31.78 -14.57 102.34
CA ILE A 262 32.63 -14.68 101.14
C ILE A 262 33.71 -15.70 101.44
N ASP A 263 33.85 -16.71 100.58
CA ASP A 263 34.93 -17.68 100.62
C ASP A 263 36.08 -17.23 99.71
N THR A 264 37.28 -17.09 100.30
CA THR A 264 38.54 -16.81 99.60
C THR A 264 39.51 -18.01 99.60
N GLY A 265 39.03 -19.19 99.99
CA GLY A 265 39.69 -20.49 100.01
C GLY A 265 39.85 -21.02 101.45
N GLY A 266 39.32 -22.20 101.76
CA GLY A 266 39.40 -22.79 103.10
C GLY A 266 38.34 -23.85 103.36
N GLY A 267 38.01 -24.06 104.64
CA GLY A 267 36.95 -24.98 105.06
C GLY A 267 35.66 -24.21 105.34
N ASP A 268 34.78 -24.08 104.35
CA ASP A 268 33.67 -23.14 104.45
C ASP A 268 32.60 -23.53 105.47
N HIS A 269 32.38 -22.69 106.48
CA HIS A 269 31.32 -22.92 107.45
C HIS A 269 30.69 -21.62 107.98
N ILE A 270 29.36 -21.51 107.86
CA ILE A 270 28.57 -20.45 108.49
C ILE A 270 27.72 -21.08 109.60
N ARG A 271 27.76 -20.50 110.82
CA ARG A 271 26.82 -20.82 111.90
C ARG A 271 26.12 -19.57 112.39
N ILE A 272 24.82 -19.69 112.65
CA ILE A 272 24.00 -18.61 113.19
C ILE A 272 23.45 -19.04 114.55
N GLY A 273 23.71 -18.22 115.56
CA GLY A 273 23.32 -18.45 116.94
C GLY A 273 22.56 -17.27 117.53
N TRP A 274 22.07 -17.48 118.75
CA TRP A 274 21.57 -16.43 119.62
C TRP A 274 22.17 -16.54 121.02
N SER A 275 22.19 -15.40 121.70
CA SER A 275 22.28 -15.32 123.15
C SER A 275 21.04 -14.61 123.64
N TYR A 276 20.33 -15.16 124.62
CA TYR A 276 19.21 -14.45 125.22
C TYR A 276 19.02 -14.77 126.69
N THR A 277 18.47 -13.80 127.39
CA THR A 277 18.03 -13.95 128.77
C THR A 277 16.50 -14.01 128.76
N PRO A 278 15.88 -15.13 129.13
CA PRO A 278 14.42 -15.22 129.26
C PRO A 278 13.92 -14.20 130.28
N ALA A 279 12.81 -13.52 129.99
CA ALA A 279 12.23 -12.51 130.87
C ALA A 279 11.66 -13.12 132.17
N ASP A 280 11.29 -14.41 132.12
CA ASP A 280 10.76 -15.21 133.22
C ASP A 280 11.86 -15.83 134.10
N ASP A 281 13.12 -15.87 133.66
CA ASP A 281 14.28 -16.21 134.48
C ASP A 281 15.51 -15.38 134.07
N PRO A 282 15.66 -14.15 134.62
CA PRO A 282 16.73 -13.24 134.24
C PRO A 282 18.13 -13.68 134.70
N THR A 283 18.26 -14.81 135.43
CA THR A 283 19.54 -15.36 135.87
C THR A 283 20.15 -16.34 134.87
N VAL A 284 19.37 -16.82 133.90
CA VAL A 284 19.78 -17.77 132.88
C VAL A 284 20.08 -17.05 131.57
N VAL A 285 21.29 -17.23 131.04
CA VAL A 285 21.64 -16.80 129.69
C VAL A 285 21.76 -18.04 128.81
N VAL A 286 20.88 -18.18 127.82
CA VAL A 286 20.96 -19.23 126.80
C VAL A 286 21.87 -18.72 125.70
N ASP A 287 22.93 -19.46 125.37
CA ASP A 287 23.88 -19.06 124.32
C ASP A 287 24.23 -20.27 123.41
N GLU A 288 23.61 -20.35 122.23
CA GLU A 288 23.65 -21.55 121.36
C GLU A 288 23.57 -21.23 119.86
N VAL A 289 23.83 -22.23 119.00
CA VAL A 289 23.46 -22.19 117.57
C VAL A 289 21.96 -22.44 117.47
N ILE A 290 21.24 -21.67 116.66
CA ILE A 290 19.78 -21.75 116.58
C ILE A 290 19.37 -23.18 116.13
N PRO A 291 18.59 -23.93 116.94
CA PRO A 291 18.18 -25.29 116.60
C PRO A 291 17.21 -25.36 115.41
N LEU A 292 17.24 -26.47 114.65
CA LEU A 292 16.35 -26.69 113.49
C LEU A 292 14.87 -26.57 113.84
N ALA A 293 14.48 -26.94 115.06
CA ALA A 293 13.09 -26.88 115.54
C ALA A 293 12.49 -25.47 115.54
N TYR A 294 13.33 -24.43 115.44
CA TYR A 294 12.89 -23.04 115.41
C TYR A 294 12.99 -22.41 114.02
N LEU A 295 13.25 -23.18 112.95
CA LEU A 295 13.40 -22.68 111.58
C LEU A 295 12.17 -22.99 110.70
N SER A 296 11.76 -22.03 109.85
CA SER A 296 10.58 -22.14 108.97
C SER A 296 10.77 -21.45 107.60
N THR A 297 10.06 -21.92 106.58
CA THR A 297 9.99 -21.30 105.23
C THR A 297 8.67 -20.55 104.95
N GLN A 298 7.76 -20.46 105.93
CA GLN A 298 6.34 -20.16 105.73
C GLN A 298 5.99 -18.66 105.50
N GLY A 299 6.81 -17.93 104.75
CA GLY A 299 6.62 -16.50 104.43
C GLY A 299 6.67 -16.12 102.94
N ALA A 300 6.78 -17.09 102.01
CA ALA A 300 7.06 -16.84 100.59
C ALA A 300 5.91 -17.22 99.63
N ASN A 301 4.65 -16.95 100.01
CA ASN A 301 3.49 -17.41 99.26
C ASN A 301 2.97 -16.48 98.13
N ASP A 302 3.61 -15.33 97.86
CA ASP A 302 3.12 -14.36 96.86
C ASP A 302 4.15 -14.02 95.76
N TRP A 303 4.49 -14.99 94.90
CA TRP A 303 5.16 -14.74 93.62
C TRP A 303 4.38 -15.43 92.46
N PRO A 304 3.77 -14.66 91.53
CA PRO A 304 2.86 -15.20 90.53
C PRO A 304 3.55 -15.32 89.16
N ASP A 305 4.11 -16.49 88.83
CA ASP A 305 4.19 -17.01 87.45
C ASP A 305 4.89 -18.36 87.43
N LEU A 306 4.13 -19.43 87.71
CA LEU A 306 4.38 -20.83 87.30
C LEU A 306 3.29 -21.72 87.91
N VAL A 307 2.09 -21.68 87.34
CA VAL A 307 1.06 -22.72 87.57
C VAL A 307 0.86 -23.48 86.26
N ARG A 308 1.76 -24.42 85.98
CA ARG A 308 1.41 -25.68 85.30
C ARG A 308 2.04 -26.80 86.10
N THR A 309 1.17 -27.67 86.60
CA THR A 309 1.42 -28.88 87.38
C THR A 309 2.76 -29.55 87.09
N PRO A 310 3.74 -29.42 88.00
CA PRO A 310 4.90 -30.30 88.02
C PRO A 310 4.45 -31.64 88.63
N ILE A 311 4.39 -32.68 87.81
CA ILE A 311 4.75 -34.02 88.31
C ILE A 311 6.26 -33.96 88.44
N ASP A 312 6.73 -33.68 89.66
CA ASP A 312 8.14 -33.70 90.04
C ASP A 312 8.45 -35.05 90.70
N PRO A 313 9.29 -35.87 90.05
CA PRO A 313 9.95 -36.95 90.75
C PRO A 313 11.45 -36.65 90.72
N THR A 314 12.01 -36.15 91.82
CA THR A 314 13.46 -36.17 92.06
C THR A 314 13.79 -36.44 93.54
N ALA A 315 14.34 -37.62 93.84
CA ALA A 315 15.30 -37.82 94.93
C ALA A 315 16.56 -38.47 94.37
N ILE A 316 17.71 -38.08 94.92
CA ILE A 316 19.06 -38.39 94.41
C ILE A 316 19.66 -39.55 95.20
N ALA A 317 20.12 -40.61 94.51
CA ALA A 317 21.52 -41.07 94.53
C ALA A 317 21.72 -42.36 93.69
N ALA A 318 22.63 -42.27 92.71
CA ALA A 318 23.62 -43.30 92.30
C ALA A 318 23.20 -44.67 91.71
N GLU A 319 22.14 -44.80 90.88
CA GLU A 319 21.87 -46.07 90.15
C GLU A 319 21.43 -45.89 88.66
N PRO A 320 21.68 -46.87 87.76
CA PRO A 320 21.48 -46.74 86.29
C PRO A 320 20.00 -46.84 85.79
N SER A 321 19.67 -46.31 84.59
CA SER A 321 18.31 -46.09 84.02
C SER A 321 17.96 -46.84 82.71
N HIS A 322 16.67 -47.09 82.43
CA HIS A 322 16.22 -47.72 81.16
C HIS A 322 15.81 -46.74 80.05
N THR A 323 15.80 -45.44 80.31
CA THR A 323 15.37 -44.43 79.32
C THR A 323 16.31 -43.24 79.30
N ILE A 324 16.42 -42.60 78.12
CA ILE A 324 17.01 -41.27 77.93
C ILE A 324 15.97 -40.38 77.26
N ARG A 325 15.74 -39.18 77.82
CA ARG A 325 14.86 -38.18 77.24
C ARG A 325 15.59 -36.86 77.07
N ILE A 326 15.54 -36.33 75.85
CA ILE A 326 16.12 -35.04 75.45
C ILE A 326 14.99 -34.16 74.93
N LYS A 327 14.88 -32.93 75.47
CA LYS A 327 13.87 -31.92 75.10
C LYS A 327 14.57 -30.61 74.72
N GLU A 328 13.80 -29.67 74.18
CA GLU A 328 14.28 -28.34 73.78
C GLU A 328 15.41 -28.38 72.75
N ILE A 329 15.32 -29.33 71.81
CA ILE A 329 16.25 -29.46 70.68
C ILE A 329 15.91 -28.35 69.66
N GLY A 330 16.26 -27.11 69.97
CA GLY A 330 15.78 -25.92 69.25
C GLY A 330 16.25 -25.77 67.80
N THR A 331 17.00 -26.72 67.24
CA THR A 331 17.69 -26.56 65.94
C THR A 331 17.64 -27.76 64.98
N LEU A 332 16.89 -28.83 65.26
CA LEU A 332 16.85 -30.01 64.38
C LEU A 332 15.81 -29.87 63.25
N GLY A 333 16.05 -28.91 62.36
CA GLY A 333 15.25 -28.65 61.16
C GLY A 333 15.47 -29.67 60.04
N TRP A 334 14.68 -29.55 58.96
CA TRP A 334 14.74 -30.44 57.80
C TRP A 334 16.16 -30.59 57.22
N GLY A 335 16.62 -31.82 57.02
CA GLY A 335 17.93 -32.16 56.44
C GLY A 335 19.12 -32.00 57.38
N HIS A 336 18.89 -31.64 58.65
CA HIS A 336 19.93 -31.45 59.66
C HIS A 336 20.07 -32.69 60.58
N GLU A 337 21.24 -32.84 61.19
CA GLU A 337 21.60 -33.99 62.03
C GLU A 337 21.81 -33.59 63.50
N TYR A 338 21.44 -34.48 64.44
CA TYR A 338 21.60 -34.30 65.89
C TYR A 338 22.38 -35.47 66.53
N LEU A 339 23.41 -35.17 67.32
CA LEU A 339 24.37 -36.15 67.83
C LEU A 339 24.46 -36.13 69.36
N PHE A 340 24.47 -37.32 69.99
CA PHE A 340 24.83 -37.46 71.41
C PHE A 340 25.55 -38.80 71.73
N THR A 341 26.22 -38.87 72.89
CA THR A 341 26.97 -40.07 73.32
C THR A 341 26.53 -40.54 74.72
N ALA A 342 26.21 -41.83 74.87
CA ALA A 342 25.76 -42.42 76.12
C ALA A 342 26.73 -43.50 76.65
N TYR A 343 26.86 -43.56 77.98
CA TYR A 343 27.53 -44.62 78.74
C TYR A 343 26.50 -45.62 79.28
N PHE A 344 26.84 -46.90 79.24
CA PHE A 344 26.08 -48.01 79.80
C PHE A 344 26.85 -48.70 80.94
N GLU A 345 26.15 -49.46 81.78
CA GLU A 345 26.76 -50.28 82.84
C GLU A 345 27.87 -51.18 82.27
N ASN A 346 29.04 -51.20 82.94
CA ASN A 346 30.27 -51.76 82.40
C ASN A 346 30.30 -53.31 82.49
N THR A 347 30.09 -53.98 81.36
CA THR A 347 30.77 -55.26 81.05
C THR A 347 31.31 -55.20 79.62
N LEU A 348 32.61 -55.50 79.49
CA LEU A 348 33.49 -55.21 78.35
C LEU A 348 33.15 -55.90 76.99
N THR A 349 31.94 -56.41 76.74
CA THR A 349 31.68 -57.16 75.49
C THR A 349 30.29 -57.12 74.83
N LYS A 350 29.31 -56.27 75.24
CA LYS A 350 27.91 -56.49 74.77
C LYS A 350 27.03 -55.26 74.47
N ALA A 351 27.55 -54.10 74.04
CA ALA A 351 26.67 -52.97 73.67
C ALA A 351 25.71 -53.29 72.48
N THR A 352 26.19 -54.07 71.50
CA THR A 352 25.48 -54.41 70.25
C THR A 352 24.50 -55.58 70.38
N THR A 353 24.61 -56.41 71.42
CA THR A 353 23.63 -57.47 71.77
C THR A 353 22.58 -56.98 72.78
N GLU A 354 22.70 -55.74 73.26
CA GLU A 354 21.87 -55.18 74.33
C GLU A 354 21.01 -54.00 73.87
N LEU A 355 21.36 -53.34 72.75
CA LEU A 355 20.54 -52.31 72.11
C LEU A 355 19.71 -52.88 70.95
N TRP A 356 20.34 -53.72 70.12
CA TRP A 356 19.75 -54.51 69.04
C TRP A 356 20.28 -55.96 69.17
N ASN A 357 19.84 -56.92 68.34
CA ASN A 357 20.23 -58.35 68.46
C ASN A 357 19.94 -59.03 69.81
N LEU A 358 18.83 -58.66 70.47
CA LEU A 358 18.41 -59.23 71.73
C LEU A 358 17.81 -60.65 71.56
N PRO A 359 17.95 -61.55 72.55
CA PRO A 359 17.23 -62.82 72.55
C PRO A 359 15.71 -62.60 72.57
N SER A 360 14.92 -63.54 72.02
CA SER A 360 13.47 -63.38 71.78
C SER A 360 12.61 -63.10 73.02
N THR A 361 13.17 -63.25 74.22
CA THR A 361 12.51 -62.95 75.51
C THR A 361 12.69 -61.51 75.95
N ARG A 362 13.38 -60.66 75.17
CA ARG A 362 13.71 -59.26 75.49
C ARG A 362 13.23 -58.30 74.40
N THR A 363 12.89 -57.07 74.76
CA THR A 363 12.36 -56.07 73.83
C THR A 363 13.47 -55.21 73.19
N PRO A 364 13.52 -55.11 71.84
CA PRO A 364 14.45 -54.21 71.16
C PRO A 364 14.29 -52.75 71.58
N THR A 365 15.40 -52.00 71.51
CA THR A 365 15.39 -50.57 71.84
C THR A 365 14.44 -49.83 70.90
N LYS A 366 13.56 -49.03 71.49
CA LYS A 366 12.61 -48.17 70.78
C LYS A 366 13.09 -46.74 70.85
N VAL A 367 13.04 -46.05 69.73
CA VAL A 367 13.45 -44.65 69.61
C VAL A 367 12.29 -43.85 69.05
N THR A 368 11.90 -42.79 69.75
CA THR A 368 10.79 -41.91 69.37
C THR A 368 11.28 -40.48 69.23
N VAL A 369 10.97 -39.83 68.11
CA VAL A 369 11.20 -38.39 67.88
C VAL A 369 9.87 -37.65 67.93
N MET A 370 9.87 -36.44 68.48
CA MET A 370 8.70 -35.57 68.63
C MET A 370 8.91 -34.28 67.85
N GLY A 371 7.97 -33.96 66.97
CA GLY A 371 8.00 -32.77 66.13
C GLY A 371 7.30 -31.56 66.76
N ALA A 372 7.64 -30.37 66.27
CA ALA A 372 7.13 -29.08 66.75
C ALA A 372 5.61 -28.88 66.52
N TYR A 373 5.04 -29.57 65.53
CA TYR A 373 3.63 -29.52 65.16
C TYR A 373 2.82 -30.67 65.77
N GLY A 374 3.43 -31.46 66.66
CA GLY A 374 2.77 -32.52 67.43
C GLY A 374 2.83 -33.91 66.79
N ASN A 375 3.50 -34.06 65.64
CA ASN A 375 3.71 -35.37 65.03
C ASN A 375 4.83 -36.14 65.76
N GLN A 376 4.86 -37.47 65.57
CA GLN A 376 5.88 -38.34 66.16
C GLN A 376 6.39 -39.35 65.14
N GLY A 377 7.67 -39.69 65.22
CA GLY A 377 8.28 -40.78 64.47
C GLY A 377 8.78 -41.83 65.44
N THR A 378 8.49 -43.11 65.21
CA THR A 378 9.02 -44.22 66.03
C THR A 378 9.85 -45.15 65.17
N LEU A 379 11.00 -45.56 65.70
CA LEU A 379 11.91 -46.51 65.09
C LEU A 379 12.28 -47.59 66.12
N ILE A 380 12.17 -48.84 65.72
CA ILE A 380 12.59 -49.99 66.54
C ILE A 380 13.90 -50.52 65.95
N LEU A 381 14.93 -50.69 66.78
CA LEU A 381 16.23 -51.17 66.31
C LEU A 381 16.16 -52.67 65.97
N GLY A 382 16.12 -52.99 64.68
CA GLY A 382 16.09 -54.37 64.17
C GLY A 382 17.42 -55.11 64.39
N SER A 383 17.36 -56.45 64.36
CA SER A 383 18.58 -57.28 64.45
C SER A 383 19.49 -57.08 63.24
N THR A 384 20.81 -57.02 63.46
CA THR A 384 21.84 -56.85 62.43
C THR A 384 22.84 -58.01 62.48
N ALA A 385 23.45 -58.38 61.34
CA ALA A 385 24.35 -59.54 61.27
C ALA A 385 25.74 -59.31 61.90
N SER A 386 26.10 -58.06 62.22
CA SER A 386 27.43 -57.66 62.73
C SER A 386 27.31 -56.95 64.07
N THR A 387 28.29 -57.16 64.95
CA THR A 387 28.34 -56.61 66.31
C THR A 387 29.65 -55.88 66.62
N GLU A 388 30.48 -55.63 65.59
CA GLU A 388 31.77 -54.98 65.72
C GLU A 388 31.67 -53.57 66.31
N LEU A 389 32.66 -53.23 67.15
CA LEU A 389 32.86 -51.89 67.69
C LEU A 389 33.35 -50.93 66.59
N ASP A 390 33.12 -49.63 66.77
CA ASP A 390 33.51 -48.54 65.87
C ASP A 390 32.87 -48.53 64.47
N LYS A 391 31.98 -49.48 64.15
CA LYS A 391 31.16 -49.47 62.92
C LYS A 391 29.83 -48.71 63.10
N GLN A 392 29.42 -48.00 62.05
CA GLN A 392 28.11 -47.33 61.99
C GLN A 392 27.01 -48.30 61.55
N TYR A 393 25.92 -48.33 62.29
CA TYR A 393 24.71 -49.08 61.96
C TYR A 393 23.57 -48.10 61.70
N VAL A 394 23.00 -48.14 60.49
CA VAL A 394 21.97 -47.19 60.05
C VAL A 394 20.60 -47.86 60.06
N PHE A 395 19.65 -47.21 60.74
CA PHE A 395 18.26 -47.62 60.86
C PHE A 395 17.37 -46.49 60.33
N LYS A 396 16.32 -46.84 59.61
CA LYS A 396 15.41 -45.86 58.98
C LYS A 396 13.96 -46.18 59.32
N THR A 397 13.14 -45.15 59.41
CA THR A 397 11.67 -45.31 59.42
C THR A 397 11.18 -45.89 58.11
N ASP A 398 10.02 -46.56 58.12
CA ASP A 398 9.40 -47.14 56.92
C ASP A 398 8.89 -46.06 55.94
N ASP A 399 8.52 -44.89 56.45
CA ASP A 399 8.10 -43.74 55.63
C ASP A 399 9.29 -42.96 55.07
N ARG A 400 9.16 -42.47 53.82
CA ARG A 400 10.17 -41.70 53.08
C ARG A 400 9.59 -40.42 52.45
N PRO A 401 10.42 -39.38 52.22
CA PRO A 401 10.01 -38.20 51.45
C PRO A 401 9.66 -38.52 49.98
N LEU A 402 8.72 -37.74 49.44
CA LEU A 402 8.29 -37.74 48.03
C LEU A 402 9.01 -36.64 47.23
N LYS A 403 9.16 -36.89 45.92
CA LYS A 403 9.82 -35.98 44.97
C LYS A 403 8.84 -35.38 43.97
N LEU A 404 9.03 -34.09 43.67
CA LEU A 404 8.37 -33.40 42.56
C LEU A 404 9.39 -33.03 41.49
N ASN A 405 9.13 -33.36 40.24
CA ASN A 405 9.91 -32.93 39.07
C ASN A 405 8.97 -32.27 38.06
N VAL A 406 9.30 -31.08 37.58
CA VAL A 406 8.60 -30.42 36.48
C VAL A 406 9.59 -30.17 35.36
N GLN A 407 9.26 -30.60 34.13
CA GLN A 407 10.16 -30.54 32.97
C GLN A 407 9.45 -29.97 31.75
N SER A 408 10.06 -28.99 31.13
CA SER A 408 9.67 -28.45 29.84
C SER A 408 10.33 -29.27 28.74
N VAL A 409 9.54 -29.84 27.83
CA VAL A 409 10.03 -30.76 26.81
C VAL A 409 9.47 -30.46 25.41
N ASP A 410 10.24 -30.80 24.39
CA ASP A 410 9.77 -30.81 23.01
C ASP A 410 8.83 -32.02 22.74
N GLU A 411 8.36 -32.12 21.50
CA GLU A 411 7.49 -33.22 21.04
C GLU A 411 8.15 -34.60 21.16
N SER A 412 9.48 -34.66 21.08
CA SER A 412 10.27 -35.88 21.21
C SER A 412 10.59 -36.23 22.67
N GLY A 413 10.24 -35.36 23.62
CA GLY A 413 10.50 -35.52 25.05
C GLY A 413 11.88 -35.03 25.50
N ASN A 414 12.62 -34.32 24.67
CA ASN A 414 13.90 -33.70 25.03
C ASN A 414 13.67 -32.44 25.87
N ILE A 415 14.54 -32.19 26.84
CA ILE A 415 14.42 -31.03 27.74
C ILE A 415 14.71 -29.73 26.99
N MET A 416 13.76 -28.80 27.04
CA MET A 416 13.83 -27.48 26.43
C MET A 416 14.22 -26.43 27.46
N THR A 417 15.52 -26.16 27.57
CA THR A 417 16.06 -25.24 28.60
C THR A 417 15.58 -23.80 28.44
N SER A 418 15.31 -23.36 27.21
CA SER A 418 14.81 -22.02 26.88
C SER A 418 13.32 -21.80 27.15
N LEU A 419 12.55 -22.88 27.34
CA LEU A 419 11.11 -22.85 27.58
C LEU A 419 10.80 -22.93 29.07
N ASN A 420 11.31 -21.97 29.83
CA ASN A 420 11.24 -21.94 31.29
C ASN A 420 10.12 -21.05 31.84
N ARG A 421 9.12 -20.70 31.03
CA ARG A 421 8.02 -19.81 31.45
C ARG A 421 6.88 -20.60 32.05
N PHE A 422 7.03 -21.06 33.27
CA PHE A 422 5.96 -21.74 34.02
C PHE A 422 6.10 -21.46 35.52
N THR A 423 5.02 -21.68 36.26
CA THR A 423 4.95 -21.50 37.71
C THR A 423 4.69 -22.84 38.38
N VAL A 424 5.38 -23.12 39.48
CA VAL A 424 5.16 -24.28 40.33
C VAL A 424 4.88 -23.80 41.75
N GLU A 425 3.73 -24.20 42.28
CA GLU A 425 3.32 -23.94 43.65
C GLU A 425 3.07 -25.25 44.39
N VAL A 426 3.55 -25.32 45.63
CA VAL A 426 3.27 -26.44 46.54
C VAL A 426 2.72 -25.86 47.83
N GLN A 427 1.52 -26.29 48.20
CA GLN A 427 0.84 -25.85 49.40
C GLN A 427 0.71 -26.98 50.42
N ASP A 428 1.03 -26.68 51.68
CA ASP A 428 0.82 -27.59 52.81
C ASP A 428 -0.41 -27.15 53.62
N PRO A 429 -1.50 -27.95 53.61
CA PRO A 429 -2.75 -27.58 54.29
C PRO A 429 -2.64 -27.54 55.82
N THR A 430 -1.52 -27.99 56.43
CA THR A 430 -1.32 -27.93 57.89
C THR A 430 -0.58 -26.68 58.36
N MET A 431 -0.12 -25.81 57.46
CA MET A 431 0.54 -24.55 57.81
C MET A 431 -0.46 -23.37 57.79
N SER A 432 -0.21 -22.35 58.61
CA SER A 432 -1.09 -21.18 58.74
C SER A 432 -1.09 -20.24 57.53
N ASP A 433 -0.04 -20.23 56.72
CA ASP A 433 0.08 -19.50 55.44
C ASP A 433 -0.08 -20.41 54.22
N GLY A 434 -0.02 -21.72 54.41
CA GLY A 434 -0.33 -22.76 53.44
C GLY A 434 0.66 -22.92 52.28
N LEU A 435 1.63 -22.03 52.04
CA LEU A 435 2.51 -22.04 50.86
C LEU A 435 3.94 -22.46 51.21
N LEU A 436 4.36 -23.64 50.74
CA LEU A 436 5.71 -24.17 50.95
C LEU A 436 6.69 -23.77 49.85
N VAL A 437 6.24 -23.81 48.59
CA VAL A 437 7.05 -23.50 47.40
C VAL A 437 6.23 -22.62 46.48
N SER A 438 6.80 -21.52 45.98
CA SER A 438 6.29 -20.80 44.80
C SER A 438 7.48 -20.37 43.95
N VAL A 439 7.62 -21.00 42.78
CA VAL A 439 8.67 -20.69 41.81
C VAL A 439 8.01 -20.31 40.50
N THR A 440 8.20 -19.06 40.11
CA THR A 440 7.78 -18.54 38.81
C THR A 440 9.00 -18.37 37.91
N ASN A 441 8.92 -18.87 36.68
CA ASN A 441 9.98 -18.78 35.65
C ASN A 441 11.33 -19.35 36.12
N PRO A 442 11.45 -20.66 36.38
CA PRO A 442 12.69 -21.26 36.85
C PRO A 442 13.89 -20.97 35.93
N VAL A 443 15.11 -21.02 36.48
CA VAL A 443 16.36 -20.68 35.76
C VAL A 443 16.58 -21.58 34.53
N SER A 444 16.06 -22.80 34.56
CA SER A 444 16.08 -23.74 33.45
C SER A 444 14.67 -24.21 33.12
N GLY A 445 14.48 -24.86 31.97
CA GLY A 445 13.24 -25.60 31.66
C GLY A 445 12.92 -26.76 32.61
N THR A 446 13.55 -26.85 33.78
CA THR A 446 13.29 -27.89 34.79
C THR A 446 13.22 -27.32 36.21
N PHE A 447 12.39 -27.93 37.05
CA PHE A 447 12.28 -27.69 38.49
C PHE A 447 12.21 -29.02 39.23
N SER A 448 12.86 -29.14 40.40
CA SER A 448 12.83 -30.35 41.22
C SER A 448 12.80 -30.03 42.71
N HIS A 449 11.98 -30.74 43.48
CA HIS A 449 11.90 -30.66 44.95
C HIS A 449 11.99 -32.07 45.58
N PRO A 450 12.98 -32.39 46.44
CA PRO A 450 13.23 -33.78 46.86
C PRO A 450 12.53 -34.24 48.14
N TYR A 451 11.91 -33.34 48.90
CA TYR A 451 11.46 -33.62 50.29
C TYR A 451 10.05 -33.13 50.57
N LEU A 452 9.06 -33.73 49.89
CA LEU A 452 7.64 -33.45 50.09
C LEU A 452 6.95 -34.60 50.86
N ARG A 453 5.79 -34.33 51.46
CA ARG A 453 4.99 -35.34 52.17
C ARG A 453 3.65 -35.59 51.46
N ARG A 454 3.01 -36.70 51.78
CA ARG A 454 1.66 -37.01 51.29
C ARG A 454 0.65 -35.98 51.78
N GLY A 455 -0.28 -35.58 50.92
CA GLY A 455 -1.37 -34.64 51.25
C GLY A 455 -1.11 -33.17 50.90
N MET A 456 0.09 -32.83 50.41
CA MET A 456 0.38 -31.47 49.91
C MET A 456 -0.30 -31.23 48.55
N GLN A 457 -0.80 -30.02 48.31
CA GLN A 457 -1.37 -29.64 47.02
C GLN A 457 -0.28 -29.12 46.09
N VAL A 458 -0.19 -29.65 44.87
CA VAL A 458 0.76 -29.20 43.84
C VAL A 458 -0.03 -28.54 42.72
N ARG A 459 0.34 -27.31 42.37
CA ARG A 459 -0.19 -26.58 41.22
C ARG A 459 0.95 -26.23 40.26
N VAL A 460 0.76 -26.55 38.97
CA VAL A 460 1.68 -26.17 37.89
C VAL A 460 0.88 -25.34 36.88
N THR A 461 1.32 -24.11 36.64
CA THR A 461 0.67 -23.17 35.71
C THR A 461 1.62 -22.86 34.56
N VAL A 462 1.12 -22.98 33.33
CA VAL A 462 1.87 -22.86 32.08
C VAL A 462 1.13 -21.89 31.14
N PRO A 463 1.84 -20.96 30.48
CA PRO A 463 1.25 -20.11 29.47
C PRO A 463 0.83 -20.95 28.25
N GLN A 464 -0.30 -20.59 27.63
CA GLN A 464 -0.76 -21.19 26.37
C GLN A 464 0.30 -21.18 25.26
N ALA A 465 1.14 -20.13 25.18
CA ALA A 465 2.26 -20.08 24.26
C ALA A 465 3.39 -19.14 24.72
N ILE A 466 4.61 -19.45 24.28
CA ILE A 466 5.82 -18.63 24.44
C ILE A 466 6.27 -18.15 23.06
N TYR A 467 6.53 -16.85 22.91
CA TYR A 467 6.80 -16.22 21.62
C TYR A 467 8.23 -15.69 21.52
N PHE A 468 8.81 -15.83 20.33
CA PHE A 468 10.20 -15.49 20.02
C PHE A 468 10.29 -14.58 18.80
N ASP A 469 11.32 -13.74 18.78
CA ASP A 469 11.62 -12.85 17.66
C ASP A 469 12.36 -13.57 16.52
N ARG A 470 12.74 -12.83 15.48
CA ARG A 470 13.45 -13.38 14.32
C ARG A 470 14.83 -13.99 14.67
N ALA A 471 15.46 -13.57 15.76
CA ALA A 471 16.76 -14.06 16.21
C ALA A 471 16.64 -15.23 17.20
N GLY A 472 15.42 -15.68 17.52
CA GLY A 472 15.17 -16.71 18.52
C GLY A 472 15.25 -16.19 19.96
N ALA A 473 15.19 -14.87 20.18
CA ALA A 473 15.15 -14.29 21.52
C ALA A 473 13.71 -14.26 22.05
N PHE A 474 13.55 -14.55 23.34
CA PHE A 474 12.25 -14.50 24.02
C PHE A 474 11.64 -13.09 23.93
N MET A 475 10.38 -13.01 23.52
CA MET A 475 9.61 -11.76 23.48
C MET A 475 8.63 -11.66 24.65
N TYR A 476 7.66 -12.57 24.71
CA TYR A 476 6.62 -12.59 25.73
C TYR A 476 5.96 -13.98 25.81
N ALA A 477 5.19 -14.23 26.86
CA ALA A 477 4.34 -15.40 27.01
C ALA A 477 2.86 -14.98 27.08
N SER A 478 1.94 -15.85 26.65
CA SER A 478 0.50 -15.60 26.73
C SER A 478 0.04 -15.40 28.18
N GLY A 479 -0.73 -14.34 28.45
CA GLY A 479 -1.26 -14.02 29.78
C GLY A 479 -0.53 -12.90 30.53
N GLY A 480 0.57 -12.34 29.97
CA GLY A 480 1.24 -11.14 30.51
C GLY A 480 0.75 -9.82 29.88
N ASP A 481 0.88 -8.71 30.63
CA ASP A 481 0.48 -7.37 30.20
C ASP A 481 1.25 -6.91 28.95
N GLY A 482 0.54 -6.67 27.83
CA GLY A 482 1.08 -5.98 26.64
C GLY A 482 1.41 -6.83 25.39
N ALA A 483 1.03 -8.12 25.34
CA ALA A 483 1.35 -9.00 24.22
C ALA A 483 0.67 -8.61 22.87
N THR A 484 1.42 -7.95 21.97
CA THR A 484 1.01 -7.79 20.56
C THR A 484 1.62 -8.93 19.73
N GLN A 485 0.78 -9.87 19.30
CA GLN A 485 1.22 -11.07 18.58
C GLN A 485 1.91 -10.83 17.24
N THR A 486 1.77 -9.62 16.70
CA THR A 486 2.10 -9.28 15.31
C THR A 486 3.59 -9.38 14.95
N ASN A 487 4.49 -9.27 15.93
CA ASN A 487 5.94 -9.20 15.68
C ASN A 487 6.72 -10.50 15.96
N ALA A 488 6.07 -11.53 16.51
CA ALA A 488 6.72 -12.81 16.80
C ALA A 488 6.90 -13.64 15.52
N TYR A 489 8.02 -14.36 15.40
CA TYR A 489 8.36 -15.17 14.22
C TYR A 489 8.32 -16.68 14.51
N GLU A 490 8.41 -17.04 15.78
CA GLU A 490 8.40 -18.41 16.27
C GLU A 490 7.61 -18.44 17.58
N ARG A 491 6.89 -19.53 17.83
CA ARG A 491 6.25 -19.78 19.12
C ARG A 491 6.27 -21.24 19.49
N TYR A 492 6.17 -21.49 20.78
CA TYR A 492 5.96 -22.80 21.36
C TYR A 492 4.60 -22.80 22.04
N GLY A 493 3.63 -23.54 21.49
CA GLY A 493 2.28 -23.68 22.05
C GLY A 493 2.22 -24.85 23.02
N ALA A 494 1.56 -24.69 24.16
CA ALA A 494 1.39 -25.76 25.13
C ALA A 494 0.52 -26.88 24.52
N ALA A 495 1.13 -28.03 24.25
CA ALA A 495 0.48 -29.18 23.62
C ALA A 495 -0.21 -30.10 24.65
N GLY A 496 0.23 -30.06 25.91
CA GLY A 496 -0.37 -30.81 27.01
C GLY A 496 0.60 -31.09 28.15
N LEU A 497 0.07 -31.45 29.32
CA LEU A 497 0.86 -31.84 30.49
C LEU A 497 0.82 -33.36 30.64
N SER A 498 1.98 -34.00 30.76
CA SER A 498 2.09 -35.44 31.00
C SER A 498 2.45 -35.71 32.45
N ILE A 499 1.69 -36.55 33.13
CA ILE A 499 1.87 -36.83 34.55
C ILE A 499 2.46 -38.23 34.73
N ASN A 500 3.65 -38.36 35.32
CA ASN A 500 4.35 -39.63 35.51
C ASN A 500 4.45 -40.47 34.21
N ASN A 501 4.71 -39.81 33.08
CA ASN A 501 4.74 -40.38 31.72
C ASN A 501 3.40 -40.97 31.22
N SER A 502 2.26 -40.66 31.85
CA SER A 502 0.94 -40.95 31.32
C SER A 502 0.54 -39.99 30.18
N ALA A 503 -0.57 -40.30 29.50
CA ALA A 503 -1.08 -39.50 28.40
C ALA A 503 -1.34 -38.03 28.81
N PRO A 504 -1.26 -37.07 27.86
CA PRO A 504 -1.50 -35.66 28.16
C PRO A 504 -2.86 -35.43 28.83
N THR A 505 -2.91 -34.53 29.82
CA THR A 505 -4.14 -34.04 30.44
C THR A 505 -4.98 -33.19 29.48
N GLY A 506 -6.28 -33.10 29.73
CA GLY A 506 -7.20 -32.28 28.91
C GLY A 506 -6.96 -30.77 29.01
N ASP A 507 -6.39 -30.29 30.12
CA ASP A 507 -5.89 -28.93 30.29
C ASP A 507 -4.35 -28.94 30.08
N ALA A 508 -3.87 -28.14 29.13
CA ALA A 508 -2.45 -28.01 28.79
C ALA A 508 -1.75 -26.89 29.58
N THR A 509 -2.51 -26.06 30.27
CA THR A 509 -2.04 -24.83 30.93
C THR A 509 -2.06 -24.92 32.45
N GLU A 510 -2.82 -25.85 33.02
CA GLU A 510 -2.87 -26.00 34.46
C GLU A 510 -2.94 -27.48 34.88
N TYR A 511 -2.20 -27.82 35.92
CA TYR A 511 -2.33 -29.08 36.63
C TYR A 511 -2.38 -28.80 38.13
N GLU A 512 -3.42 -29.31 38.79
CA GLU A 512 -3.58 -29.23 40.24
C GLU A 512 -3.93 -30.62 40.79
N ALA A 513 -3.19 -31.08 41.80
CA ALA A 513 -3.46 -32.36 42.45
C ALA A 513 -2.84 -32.46 43.85
N GLU A 514 -3.45 -33.33 44.67
CA GLU A 514 -2.87 -33.76 45.94
C GLU A 514 -1.73 -34.76 45.71
N LEU A 515 -0.58 -34.52 46.34
CA LEU A 515 0.62 -35.34 46.23
C LEU A 515 0.46 -36.63 47.05
N GLN A 516 0.37 -37.78 46.38
CA GLN A 516 0.29 -39.11 47.03
C GLN A 516 1.55 -39.97 46.86
N GLN A 517 2.33 -39.67 45.81
CA GLN A 517 3.54 -40.39 45.39
C GLN A 517 4.51 -39.43 44.69
N ASP A 518 5.69 -39.92 44.28
CA ASP A 518 6.60 -39.16 43.44
C ASP A 518 5.87 -38.68 42.17
N LEU A 519 6.02 -37.40 41.85
CA LEU A 519 5.28 -36.72 40.79
C LEU A 519 6.24 -36.11 39.78
N THR A 520 6.11 -36.49 38.51
CA THR A 520 6.81 -35.88 37.39
C THR A 520 5.80 -35.28 36.42
N VAL A 521 5.81 -33.96 36.28
CA VAL A 521 4.99 -33.22 35.32
C VAL A 521 5.87 -32.82 34.13
N LYS A 522 5.55 -33.27 32.92
CA LYS A 522 6.22 -32.81 31.71
C LYS A 522 5.31 -31.88 30.92
N ILE A 523 5.74 -30.65 30.69
CA ILE A 523 5.10 -29.65 29.87
C ILE A 523 5.55 -29.89 28.43
N ARG A 524 4.65 -30.37 27.57
CA ARG A 524 4.96 -30.60 26.15
C ARG A 524 4.64 -29.36 25.33
N TRP A 525 5.57 -28.99 24.46
CA TRP A 525 5.42 -27.86 23.55
C TRP A 525 5.38 -28.31 22.11
N ASN A 526 4.43 -27.78 21.34
CA ASN A 526 4.41 -27.85 19.88
C ASN A 526 5.13 -26.61 19.32
N HIS A 527 6.10 -26.85 18.43
CA HIS A 527 6.90 -25.80 17.83
C HIS A 527 6.26 -25.29 16.53
N GLN A 528 5.97 -23.99 16.48
CA GLN A 528 5.29 -23.37 15.34
C GLN A 528 6.04 -22.13 14.84
N TYR A 529 6.07 -21.96 13.52
CA TYR A 529 6.61 -20.77 12.87
C TYR A 529 5.51 -19.88 12.32
N ALA A 530 5.78 -18.58 12.29
CA ALA A 530 4.87 -17.59 11.73
C ALA A 530 4.90 -17.59 10.19
N LEU A 531 3.73 -17.77 9.57
CA LEU A 531 3.46 -17.49 8.16
C LEU A 531 2.70 -16.17 8.04
N ARG A 532 3.29 -15.22 7.30
CA ARG A 532 2.66 -13.93 6.96
C ARG A 532 2.33 -13.91 5.48
N VAL A 533 1.04 -13.78 5.16
CA VAL A 533 0.60 -13.48 3.80
C VAL A 533 0.35 -11.98 3.70
N LYS A 534 0.84 -11.35 2.64
CA LYS A 534 0.73 -9.92 2.38
C LYS A 534 0.28 -9.70 0.94
N GLN A 535 -0.24 -8.50 0.69
CA GLN A 535 -0.65 -8.06 -0.65
C GLN A 535 0.15 -6.82 -1.06
N ASP A 536 0.63 -6.82 -2.30
CA ASP A 536 1.21 -5.66 -2.98
C ASP A 536 0.23 -5.21 -4.08
N PHE A 537 -0.47 -4.11 -3.79
CA PHE A 537 -1.46 -3.50 -4.68
C PHE A 537 -0.91 -2.30 -5.48
N THR A 538 0.40 -2.06 -5.44
CA THR A 538 1.02 -0.86 -6.06
C THR A 538 0.76 -0.72 -7.56
N LYS A 539 0.46 -1.82 -8.27
CA LYS A 539 0.13 -1.82 -9.71
C LYS A 539 -1.35 -2.05 -10.02
N THR A 540 -2.22 -1.88 -9.04
CA THR A 540 -3.66 -2.07 -9.22
C THR A 540 -4.43 -0.76 -9.41
N GLY A 541 -3.79 0.39 -9.22
CA GLY A 541 -4.38 1.69 -9.58
C GLY A 541 -4.04 2.03 -11.02
N SER A 542 -5.03 2.48 -11.79
CA SER A 542 -4.85 2.93 -13.17
C SER A 542 -3.91 4.13 -13.28
N ARG A 543 -3.09 4.20 -14.32
CA ARG A 543 -2.29 5.40 -14.62
C ARG A 543 -3.14 6.62 -14.92
N LEU A 544 -4.28 6.42 -15.61
CA LEU A 544 -5.24 7.49 -15.85
C LEU A 544 -5.89 7.91 -14.53
N LEU A 545 -5.97 9.22 -14.32
CA LEU A 545 -6.63 9.84 -13.18
C LEU A 545 -7.99 10.42 -13.60
N THR A 546 -8.93 10.47 -12.66
CA THR A 546 -10.16 11.24 -12.76
C THR A 546 -9.86 12.74 -12.68
N GLU A 547 -10.83 13.58 -13.00
CA GLU A 547 -10.71 15.05 -12.84
C GLU A 547 -10.42 15.46 -11.39
N GLN A 548 -10.79 14.63 -10.42
CA GLN A 548 -10.55 14.81 -8.99
C GLN A 548 -9.16 14.29 -8.54
N GLY A 549 -8.33 13.80 -9.47
CA GLY A 549 -6.98 13.32 -9.20
C GLY A 549 -6.90 11.92 -8.58
N THR A 550 -8.00 11.17 -8.54
CA THR A 550 -8.01 9.77 -8.08
C THR A 550 -7.76 8.82 -9.23
N HIS A 551 -7.26 7.60 -8.97
CA HIS A 551 -7.18 6.57 -10.00
C HIS A 551 -8.55 6.32 -10.63
N TRP A 552 -8.61 6.26 -11.97
CA TRP A 552 -9.82 5.92 -12.73
C TRP A 552 -10.36 4.52 -12.39
N ALA A 553 -9.48 3.52 -12.23
CA ALA A 553 -9.83 2.20 -11.72
C ALA A 553 -8.84 1.73 -10.64
N GLY A 554 -9.36 1.03 -9.62
CA GLY A 554 -8.58 0.62 -8.45
C GLY A 554 -8.04 1.81 -7.63
N PRO A 555 -6.98 1.62 -6.82
CA PRO A 555 -6.33 0.36 -6.51
C PRO A 555 -7.19 -0.56 -5.63
N LEU A 556 -6.83 -1.84 -5.58
CA LEU A 556 -7.30 -2.73 -4.52
C LEU A 556 -6.77 -2.24 -3.17
N THR A 557 -7.59 -2.33 -2.12
CA THR A 557 -7.25 -1.81 -0.78
C THR A 557 -7.39 -2.85 0.33
N SER A 558 -8.15 -3.93 0.10
CA SER A 558 -8.40 -4.95 1.12
C SER A 558 -7.34 -6.06 1.09
N GLY A 559 -6.74 -6.38 2.24
CA GLY A 559 -5.84 -7.53 2.38
C GLY A 559 -6.48 -8.88 2.02
N ALA A 560 -7.81 -8.99 2.16
CA ALA A 560 -8.58 -10.18 1.82
C ALA A 560 -8.88 -10.34 0.32
N SER A 561 -8.40 -9.41 -0.54
CA SER A 561 -8.64 -9.45 -1.99
C SER A 561 -8.09 -10.76 -2.58
N GLY A 562 -8.95 -11.46 -3.34
CA GLY A 562 -8.62 -12.71 -4.00
C GLY A 562 -8.70 -13.94 -3.10
N SER A 563 -9.32 -13.82 -1.93
CA SER A 563 -9.61 -14.94 -1.02
C SER A 563 -8.42 -15.91 -0.85
N PRO A 564 -7.25 -15.40 -0.39
CA PRO A 564 -6.07 -16.24 -0.19
C PRO A 564 -6.38 -17.37 0.80
N THR A 565 -5.78 -18.54 0.58
CA THR A 565 -5.98 -19.73 1.45
C THR A 565 -5.64 -19.42 2.90
N HIS A 566 -4.51 -18.75 3.14
CA HIS A 566 -4.20 -18.13 4.41
C HIS A 566 -4.50 -16.62 4.34
N ASP A 567 -5.39 -16.14 5.20
CA ASP A 567 -5.81 -14.74 5.24
C ASP A 567 -4.63 -13.77 5.44
N ALA A 568 -4.45 -12.82 4.52
CA ALA A 568 -3.38 -11.83 4.58
C ALA A 568 -3.53 -10.80 5.72
N MET A 569 -4.70 -10.75 6.37
CA MET A 569 -4.93 -9.87 7.52
C MET A 569 -4.59 -10.53 8.86
N ALA A 570 -4.26 -11.83 8.86
CA ALA A 570 -3.96 -12.59 10.06
C ALA A 570 -2.52 -13.14 10.06
N LEU A 571 -1.98 -13.34 11.26
CA LEU A 571 -0.75 -14.10 11.47
C LEU A 571 -1.12 -15.57 11.59
N HIS A 572 -0.54 -16.42 10.73
CA HIS A 572 -0.79 -17.86 10.77
C HIS A 572 0.36 -18.57 11.46
N TRP A 573 0.05 -19.49 12.36
CA TRP A 573 1.03 -20.29 13.07
C TRP A 573 0.99 -21.71 12.55
N ILE A 574 2.09 -22.13 11.92
CA ILE A 574 2.20 -23.42 11.23
C ILE A 574 3.22 -24.27 11.97
N ASP A 575 2.88 -25.54 12.24
CA ASP A 575 3.76 -26.48 12.90
C ASP A 575 5.08 -26.66 12.10
N ALA A 576 6.19 -26.73 12.83
CA ALA A 576 7.50 -26.90 12.23
C ALA A 576 7.59 -28.23 11.46
N GLY A 577 8.09 -28.18 10.22
CA GLY A 577 8.20 -29.36 9.36
C GLY A 577 6.96 -29.70 8.52
N VAL A 578 5.85 -28.96 8.67
CA VAL A 578 4.66 -29.14 7.82
C VAL A 578 4.84 -28.49 6.45
N ASP A 579 4.37 -29.15 5.39
CA ASP A 579 4.33 -28.59 4.04
C ASP A 579 3.16 -27.60 3.89
N VAL A 580 3.48 -26.41 3.40
CA VAL A 580 2.55 -25.31 3.16
C VAL A 580 2.33 -25.15 1.67
N VAL A 581 1.05 -25.05 1.29
CA VAL A 581 0.61 -24.65 -0.04
C VAL A 581 -0.38 -23.50 0.14
N ASP A 582 -0.09 -22.37 -0.48
CA ASP A 582 -0.98 -21.22 -0.49
C ASP A 582 -1.55 -20.97 -1.89
N GLN A 583 -2.80 -20.56 -1.95
CA GLN A 583 -3.48 -20.23 -3.21
C GLN A 583 -4.23 -18.92 -3.08
N ILE A 584 -4.42 -18.24 -4.19
CA ILE A 584 -5.19 -17.00 -4.30
C ILE A 584 -6.02 -17.03 -5.59
N ASP A 585 -7.15 -16.33 -5.63
CA ASP A 585 -7.97 -16.24 -6.84
C ASP A 585 -7.15 -15.65 -7.99
N GLY A 586 -7.23 -16.28 -9.17
CA GLY A 586 -6.43 -15.85 -10.31
C GLY A 586 -6.88 -14.54 -10.94
N GLN A 587 -8.10 -14.07 -10.61
CA GLN A 587 -8.57 -12.74 -10.97
C GLN A 587 -9.68 -12.26 -10.05
N ILE A 588 -9.80 -10.94 -9.93
CA ILE A 588 -10.95 -10.24 -9.33
C ILE A 588 -11.48 -9.28 -10.40
N LEU A 589 -12.77 -9.37 -10.71
CA LEU A 589 -13.40 -8.44 -11.64
C LEU A 589 -13.74 -7.15 -10.90
N ASP A 590 -13.45 -6.01 -11.52
CA ASP A 590 -13.95 -4.72 -11.07
C ASP A 590 -15.38 -4.54 -11.58
N THR A 591 -16.33 -4.44 -10.66
CA THR A 591 -17.74 -4.26 -11.00
C THR A 591 -18.18 -2.80 -11.02
N SER A 592 -17.32 -1.85 -10.63
CA SER A 592 -17.68 -0.42 -10.57
C SER A 592 -18.00 0.18 -11.93
N HIS A 593 -17.49 -0.43 -13.01
CA HIS A 593 -17.68 -0.01 -14.40
C HIS A 593 -18.55 -0.97 -15.23
N ALA A 594 -19.15 -2.00 -14.61
CA ALA A 594 -19.87 -3.07 -15.30
C ALA A 594 -21.10 -2.58 -16.09
N GLY A 595 -21.76 -1.50 -15.64
CA GLY A 595 -22.91 -0.90 -16.34
C GLY A 595 -22.56 -0.18 -17.65
N MET A 596 -21.27 0.02 -17.94
CA MET A 596 -20.77 0.73 -19.12
C MET A 596 -20.13 -0.20 -20.17
N ASN A 597 -20.18 -1.53 -19.97
CA ASN A 597 -19.44 -2.52 -20.78
C ASN A 597 -17.91 -2.29 -20.81
N LEU A 598 -17.37 -1.65 -19.77
CA LEU A 598 -15.93 -1.43 -19.62
C LEU A 598 -15.38 -2.48 -18.67
N ASP A 599 -14.65 -3.45 -19.24
CA ASP A 599 -14.13 -4.59 -18.48
C ASP A 599 -12.78 -4.26 -17.84
N VAL A 600 -12.71 -4.36 -16.52
CA VAL A 600 -11.48 -4.21 -15.74
C VAL A 600 -11.34 -5.43 -14.83
N ARG A 601 -10.12 -5.96 -14.71
CA ARG A 601 -9.80 -7.02 -13.75
C ARG A 601 -8.48 -6.77 -13.06
N PHE A 602 -8.34 -7.32 -11.87
CA PHE A 602 -7.09 -7.38 -11.13
C PHE A 602 -6.61 -8.83 -11.10
N VAL A 603 -5.33 -9.04 -11.33
CA VAL A 603 -4.73 -10.38 -11.44
C VAL A 603 -3.45 -10.45 -10.61
N PRO A 604 -3.23 -11.53 -9.83
CA PRO A 604 -1.94 -11.76 -9.20
C PRO A 604 -0.98 -12.26 -10.27
N PHE A 605 0.07 -11.48 -10.56
CA PHE A 605 1.04 -11.80 -11.62
C PHE A 605 2.35 -12.35 -11.09
N ALA A 606 2.59 -12.24 -9.79
CA ALA A 606 3.77 -12.74 -9.12
C ALA A 606 3.54 -12.86 -7.61
N TYR A 607 4.47 -13.51 -6.92
CA TYR A 607 4.58 -13.47 -5.47
C TYR A 607 6.04 -13.31 -5.04
N ILE A 608 6.26 -12.63 -3.93
CA ILE A 608 7.56 -12.52 -3.26
C ILE A 608 7.60 -13.52 -2.12
N ALA A 609 8.65 -14.33 -2.07
CA ALA A 609 8.89 -15.32 -1.04
C ALA A 609 10.11 -14.97 -0.18
N GLU A 610 9.95 -15.10 1.14
CA GLU A 610 11.00 -14.93 2.15
C GLU A 610 10.92 -16.04 3.22
N GLY A 611 12.04 -16.33 3.88
CA GLY A 611 12.11 -17.40 4.88
C GLY A 611 11.80 -18.76 4.24
N SER A 612 11.04 -19.62 4.92
CA SER A 612 10.72 -20.97 4.39
C SER A 612 10.02 -20.95 3.04
N ALA A 613 9.31 -19.86 2.70
CA ALA A 613 8.63 -19.72 1.41
C ALA A 613 9.61 -19.72 0.21
N LEU A 614 10.92 -19.56 0.44
CA LEU A 614 11.95 -19.74 -0.58
C LEU A 614 12.04 -21.20 -1.09
N GLY A 615 11.42 -22.16 -0.40
CA GLY A 615 11.38 -23.56 -0.78
C GLY A 615 12.77 -24.18 -0.86
N LEU A 616 13.11 -24.78 -2.01
CA LEU A 616 14.42 -25.40 -2.25
C LEU A 616 15.61 -24.43 -2.13
N TYR A 617 15.38 -23.12 -2.19
CA TYR A 617 16.41 -22.10 -2.06
C TYR A 617 16.58 -21.59 -0.63
N TRP A 618 15.86 -22.17 0.33
CA TRP A 618 15.97 -21.78 1.74
C TRP A 618 17.30 -22.23 2.36
N SER A 619 17.85 -21.39 3.24
CA SER A 619 18.90 -21.76 4.18
C SER A 619 18.71 -21.01 5.51
N PRO A 620 19.23 -21.53 6.65
CA PRO A 620 18.96 -20.99 7.99
C PRO A 620 19.34 -19.50 8.18
N ASN A 621 20.29 -19.00 7.40
CA ASN A 621 20.78 -17.62 7.48
C ASN A 621 20.42 -16.78 6.24
N SER A 622 19.51 -17.26 5.39
CA SER A 622 19.14 -16.57 4.16
C SER A 622 18.35 -15.28 4.46
N THR A 623 18.88 -14.16 4.00
CA THR A 623 18.13 -12.89 3.84
C THR A 623 17.60 -12.72 2.42
N ALA A 624 17.68 -13.77 1.59
CA ALA A 624 17.30 -13.70 0.19
C ALA A 624 15.79 -13.48 0.04
N ILE A 625 15.45 -12.66 -0.96
CA ILE A 625 14.08 -12.38 -1.38
C ILE A 625 13.96 -12.87 -2.82
N ARG A 626 12.96 -13.71 -3.13
CA ARG A 626 12.71 -14.18 -4.49
C ARG A 626 11.34 -13.78 -4.99
N THR A 627 11.28 -13.24 -6.20
CA THR A 627 10.02 -13.01 -6.91
C THR A 627 9.78 -14.13 -7.91
N ASN A 628 8.68 -14.85 -7.76
CA ASN A 628 8.22 -15.88 -8.69
C ASN A 628 7.01 -15.35 -9.46
N ARG A 629 6.87 -15.69 -10.75
CA ARG A 629 5.80 -15.17 -11.62
C ARG A 629 4.68 -16.20 -11.82
N PHE A 630 3.46 -15.70 -11.93
CA PHE A 630 2.31 -16.47 -12.40
C PHE A 630 2.08 -16.24 -13.88
N GLU A 631 1.57 -17.25 -14.58
CA GLU A 631 1.02 -17.09 -15.92
C GLU A 631 -0.42 -16.58 -15.82
N VAL A 632 -0.64 -15.36 -16.32
CA VAL A 632 -1.94 -14.69 -16.24
C VAL A 632 -2.71 -14.80 -17.57
N GLY A 633 -2.03 -14.63 -18.72
CA GLY A 633 -2.60 -14.81 -20.06
C GLY A 633 -3.96 -14.13 -20.30
N GLN A 634 -4.71 -14.65 -21.27
CA GLN A 634 -6.10 -14.25 -21.55
C GLN A 634 -7.08 -14.87 -20.52
N ALA A 635 -6.81 -16.11 -20.10
CA ALA A 635 -7.58 -16.85 -19.11
C ALA A 635 -6.63 -17.40 -18.01
N PRO A 636 -6.44 -16.66 -16.90
CA PRO A 636 -5.65 -17.17 -15.78
C PRO A 636 -6.34 -18.38 -15.13
N ALA A 637 -5.58 -19.24 -14.47
CA ALA A 637 -6.14 -20.30 -13.65
C ALA A 637 -7.10 -19.72 -12.60
N ALA A 638 -8.20 -20.41 -12.30
CA ALA A 638 -9.18 -19.93 -11.32
C ALA A 638 -8.56 -19.63 -9.95
N ARG A 639 -7.55 -20.42 -9.56
CA ARG A 639 -6.70 -20.21 -8.39
C ARG A 639 -5.24 -20.26 -8.83
N GLN A 640 -4.46 -19.26 -8.47
CA GLN A 640 -3.01 -19.23 -8.61
C GLN A 640 -2.38 -19.83 -7.34
N GLN A 641 -1.48 -20.79 -7.52
CA GLN A 641 -0.89 -21.55 -6.42
C GLN A 641 0.62 -21.28 -6.31
N VAL A 642 1.10 -20.95 -5.12
CA VAL A 642 2.55 -20.84 -4.88
C VAL A 642 3.22 -22.21 -4.89
N SER A 643 4.52 -22.24 -5.16
CA SER A 643 5.29 -23.49 -5.00
C SER A 643 5.21 -23.97 -3.55
N ALA A 644 4.94 -25.27 -3.35
CA ALA A 644 4.88 -25.86 -2.02
C ALA A 644 6.23 -25.73 -1.30
N PHE A 645 6.20 -25.50 0.01
CA PHE A 645 7.41 -25.41 0.83
C PHE A 645 7.18 -25.96 2.24
N THR A 646 8.21 -26.58 2.80
CA THR A 646 8.18 -27.06 4.19
C THR A 646 8.48 -25.92 5.15
N MET A 647 7.69 -25.78 6.22
CA MET A 647 7.85 -24.74 7.25
C MET A 647 9.02 -25.03 8.19
N ARG A 648 10.25 -24.68 7.77
CA ARG A 648 11.50 -24.91 8.53
C ARG A 648 11.94 -23.74 9.40
N SER A 649 11.30 -22.60 9.20
CA SER A 649 11.49 -21.29 9.83
C SER A 649 10.27 -20.44 9.52
N TRP A 650 10.23 -19.19 9.99
CA TRP A 650 9.21 -18.23 9.58
C TRP A 650 9.16 -18.05 8.06
N ALA A 651 8.02 -17.61 7.53
CA ALA A 651 7.81 -17.38 6.11
C ALA A 651 6.99 -16.12 5.86
N THR A 652 7.34 -15.39 4.80
CA THR A 652 6.48 -14.32 4.27
C THR A 652 6.21 -14.58 2.79
N LEU A 653 4.93 -14.50 2.40
CA LEU A 653 4.45 -14.50 1.03
C LEU A 653 3.81 -13.14 0.75
N THR A 654 4.27 -12.42 -0.27
CA THR A 654 3.60 -11.18 -0.72
C THR A 654 3.10 -11.37 -2.15
N TYR A 655 1.79 -11.49 -2.32
CA TYR A 655 1.16 -11.56 -3.64
C TYR A 655 1.20 -10.20 -4.31
N ARG A 656 1.71 -10.15 -5.54
CA ARG A 656 1.80 -8.92 -6.33
C ARG A 656 0.70 -8.91 -7.37
N TRP A 657 -0.12 -7.88 -7.30
CA TRP A 657 -1.27 -7.70 -8.16
C TRP A 657 -1.00 -6.62 -9.20
N LYS A 658 -1.64 -6.78 -10.36
CA LYS A 658 -1.70 -5.75 -11.40
C LYS A 658 -3.12 -5.61 -11.93
N LEU A 659 -3.44 -4.43 -12.44
CA LEU A 659 -4.65 -4.17 -13.21
C LEU A 659 -4.46 -4.63 -14.66
N GLN A 660 -5.53 -5.14 -15.28
CA GLN A 660 -5.65 -5.39 -16.70
C GLN A 660 -6.95 -4.79 -17.25
N TYR A 661 -6.87 -4.26 -18.46
CA TYR A 661 -8.02 -3.73 -19.20
C TYR A 661 -8.51 -4.74 -20.22
N GLY A 662 -9.84 -4.83 -20.34
CA GLY A 662 -10.50 -5.60 -21.38
C GLY A 662 -10.73 -4.76 -22.64
N VAL A 663 -10.44 -5.35 -23.78
CA VAL A 663 -10.84 -4.91 -25.11
C VAL A 663 -12.03 -5.77 -25.52
N ARG A 664 -13.22 -5.21 -25.35
CA ARG A 664 -14.49 -5.83 -25.73
C ARG A 664 -14.85 -5.44 -27.16
N VAL A 665 -14.96 -6.43 -28.02
CA VAL A 665 -15.36 -6.26 -29.41
C VAL A 665 -16.62 -7.05 -29.69
N SER A 666 -17.55 -6.44 -30.41
CA SER A 666 -18.75 -7.10 -30.94
C SER A 666 -19.03 -6.64 -32.36
N SER A 667 -19.70 -7.48 -33.15
CA SER A 667 -20.02 -7.20 -34.54
C SER A 667 -21.52 -7.34 -34.77
N LEU A 668 -22.19 -6.24 -35.12
CA LEU A 668 -23.59 -6.20 -35.49
C LEU A 668 -23.73 -6.40 -37.00
N LEU A 669 -24.24 -7.58 -37.37
CA LEU A 669 -24.67 -7.90 -38.72
C LEU A 669 -26.19 -7.76 -38.83
N SER A 670 -26.66 -7.25 -39.97
CA SER A 670 -28.10 -7.23 -40.28
C SER A 670 -28.69 -8.63 -40.45
N THR A 671 -27.85 -9.66 -40.64
CA THR A 671 -28.23 -11.07 -40.86
C THR A 671 -27.75 -12.04 -39.77
N GLY A 672 -27.15 -11.56 -38.66
CA GLY A 672 -26.67 -12.39 -37.54
C GLY A 672 -25.17 -12.71 -37.59
N GLY A 673 -24.50 -12.54 -36.43
CA GLY A 673 -23.06 -12.30 -36.24
C GLY A 673 -22.06 -13.34 -36.76
N GLY A 674 -20.84 -12.87 -37.06
CA GLY A 674 -19.69 -13.66 -37.50
C GLY A 674 -18.35 -13.04 -37.09
N ASN A 675 -17.29 -13.84 -37.22
CA ASN A 675 -15.90 -13.60 -36.76
C ASN A 675 -15.18 -12.45 -37.47
N LEU A 676 -15.68 -11.21 -37.31
CA LEU A 676 -15.23 -10.05 -38.08
C LEU A 676 -14.24 -9.17 -37.31
N ALA A 677 -14.36 -9.10 -35.99
CA ALA A 677 -13.43 -8.37 -35.14
C ALA A 677 -12.05 -9.05 -35.08
N ARG A 678 -10.98 -8.26 -35.02
CA ARG A 678 -9.60 -8.71 -34.84
C ARG A 678 -8.90 -7.80 -33.83
N VAL A 679 -8.32 -8.40 -32.80
CA VAL A 679 -7.54 -7.68 -31.79
C VAL A 679 -6.10 -8.15 -31.87
N TYR A 680 -5.17 -7.21 -32.05
CA TYR A 680 -3.73 -7.47 -32.09
C TYR A 680 -3.02 -6.71 -30.98
N ASP A 681 -1.87 -7.24 -30.55
CA ASP A 681 -0.87 -6.52 -29.76
C ASP A 681 0.48 -6.49 -30.52
N GLY A 682 1.54 -6.06 -29.83
CA GLY A 682 2.90 -6.04 -30.41
C GLY A 682 3.48 -7.42 -30.76
N ALA A 683 2.89 -8.52 -30.28
CA ALA A 683 3.33 -9.89 -30.57
C ALA A 683 2.51 -10.56 -31.69
N GLY A 684 1.30 -10.07 -31.99
CA GLY A 684 0.49 -10.53 -33.11
C GLY A 684 -1.00 -10.61 -32.80
N LEU A 685 -1.69 -11.54 -33.44
CA LEU A 685 -3.13 -11.74 -33.27
C LEU A 685 -3.43 -12.34 -31.89
N VAL A 686 -4.23 -11.61 -31.09
CA VAL A 686 -4.69 -12.07 -29.77
C VAL A 686 -6.09 -12.68 -29.87
N GLY A 687 -6.94 -12.10 -30.74
CA GLY A 687 -8.35 -12.44 -30.82
C GLY A 687 -8.97 -12.24 -32.19
N ALA A 688 -9.81 -13.17 -32.63
CA ALA A 688 -10.48 -13.14 -33.94
C ALA A 688 -12.01 -13.26 -33.88
N LEU A 689 -12.57 -13.27 -32.68
CA LEU A 689 -13.98 -13.44 -32.40
C LEU A 689 -14.52 -12.26 -31.59
N ASP A 690 -15.83 -12.11 -31.57
CA ASP A 690 -16.49 -11.24 -30.61
C ASP A 690 -16.25 -11.76 -29.18
N GLY A 691 -15.96 -10.86 -28.25
CA GLY A 691 -15.57 -11.22 -26.89
C GLY A 691 -14.73 -10.14 -26.21
N VAL A 692 -14.16 -10.52 -25.06
CA VAL A 692 -13.28 -9.65 -24.25
C VAL A 692 -11.87 -10.23 -24.25
N TYR A 693 -10.89 -9.41 -24.64
CA TYR A 693 -9.47 -9.75 -24.62
C TYR A 693 -8.75 -8.86 -23.63
N TRP A 694 -7.87 -9.44 -22.82
CA TRP A 694 -7.27 -8.79 -21.66
C TRP A 694 -5.83 -8.40 -21.91
N PHE A 695 -5.48 -7.17 -21.52
CA PHE A 695 -4.14 -6.61 -21.71
C PHE A 695 -3.67 -5.91 -20.45
N ASP A 696 -2.35 -5.87 -20.25
CA ASP A 696 -1.76 -5.04 -19.22
C ASP A 696 -1.93 -3.56 -19.58
N GLU A 697 -2.08 -2.71 -18.56
CA GLU A 697 -2.09 -1.25 -18.78
C GLU A 697 -0.82 -0.79 -19.52
N GLY A 698 -1.00 0.13 -20.48
CA GLY A 698 0.04 0.67 -21.34
C GLY A 698 0.40 -0.23 -22.54
N THR A 699 -0.22 -1.40 -22.70
CA THR A 699 0.03 -2.27 -23.86
C THR A 699 -0.48 -1.61 -25.14
N PRO A 700 0.32 -1.53 -26.22
CA PRO A 700 -0.17 -1.10 -27.52
C PRO A 700 -1.09 -2.17 -28.12
N VAL A 701 -2.28 -1.77 -28.59
CA VAL A 701 -3.26 -2.69 -29.18
C VAL A 701 -3.87 -2.13 -30.45
N ASN A 702 -4.17 -2.99 -31.42
CA ASN A 702 -4.99 -2.67 -32.59
C ASN A 702 -6.35 -3.35 -32.45
N VAL A 703 -7.41 -2.54 -32.44
CA VAL A 703 -8.79 -2.99 -32.37
C VAL A 703 -9.43 -2.80 -33.74
N LEU A 704 -9.48 -3.90 -34.50
CA LEU A 704 -9.81 -3.91 -35.91
C LEU A 704 -11.07 -4.73 -36.20
N ALA A 705 -11.62 -4.54 -37.38
CA ALA A 705 -12.62 -5.41 -38.00
C ALA A 705 -12.32 -5.59 -39.48
N ARG A 706 -12.87 -6.64 -40.10
CA ARG A 706 -12.79 -6.81 -41.56
C ARG A 706 -13.41 -5.62 -42.28
N ALA A 707 -12.80 -5.19 -43.39
CA ALA A 707 -13.35 -4.16 -44.27
C ALA A 707 -14.65 -4.63 -44.94
N ASN A 708 -14.70 -5.92 -45.31
CA ASN A 708 -15.83 -6.59 -45.94
C ASN A 708 -16.04 -7.97 -45.31
N ILE A 709 -17.26 -8.49 -45.33
CA ILE A 709 -17.56 -9.81 -44.76
C ILE A 709 -16.78 -10.92 -45.49
N ASP A 710 -16.97 -11.00 -46.82
CA ASP A 710 -16.40 -12.05 -47.68
C ASP A 710 -15.63 -11.46 -48.87
N THR A 711 -16.35 -10.83 -49.80
CA THR A 711 -15.80 -10.24 -51.02
C THR A 711 -15.91 -8.71 -51.01
N GLU A 712 -15.23 -8.03 -51.92
CA GLU A 712 -15.27 -6.56 -52.05
C GLU A 712 -16.66 -6.00 -52.44
N THR A 713 -17.62 -6.88 -52.77
CA THR A 713 -19.02 -6.52 -53.08
C THR A 713 -19.99 -6.95 -51.98
N SER A 714 -19.52 -7.64 -50.93
CA SER A 714 -20.32 -8.01 -49.78
C SER A 714 -20.49 -6.84 -48.80
N GLN A 715 -21.33 -7.00 -47.78
CA GLN A 715 -21.47 -5.98 -46.73
C GLN A 715 -20.11 -5.56 -46.17
N ALA A 716 -20.01 -4.27 -45.90
CA ALA A 716 -18.76 -3.59 -45.56
C ALA A 716 -18.87 -2.89 -44.21
N LEU A 717 -17.73 -2.72 -43.56
CA LEU A 717 -17.66 -2.03 -42.28
C LEU A 717 -18.05 -0.56 -42.48
N SER A 718 -19.27 -0.22 -42.07
CA SER A 718 -19.87 1.11 -42.25
C SER A 718 -19.69 2.00 -41.01
N GLY A 719 -19.22 1.44 -39.89
CA GLY A 719 -19.07 2.19 -38.66
C GLY A 719 -19.04 1.34 -37.40
N TRP A 720 -19.37 1.98 -36.28
CA TRP A 720 -19.76 1.34 -35.02
C TRP A 720 -20.98 2.05 -34.44
N THR A 721 -21.80 1.33 -33.69
CA THR A 721 -23.01 1.89 -33.04
C THR A 721 -22.75 2.34 -31.61
N LEU A 722 -21.82 1.69 -30.91
CA LEU A 722 -21.47 1.97 -29.52
C LEU A 722 -19.95 1.89 -29.34
N GLY A 723 -19.41 2.82 -28.56
CA GLY A 723 -18.00 2.92 -28.20
C GLY A 723 -17.79 3.00 -26.68
N ASP A 724 -16.53 3.07 -26.23
CA ASP A 724 -16.15 3.25 -24.82
C ASP A 724 -16.17 4.70 -24.33
N GLY A 725 -16.29 5.67 -25.25
CA GLY A 725 -16.29 7.09 -24.96
C GLY A 725 -14.92 7.73 -24.78
N TYR A 726 -13.83 6.96 -24.89
CA TYR A 726 -12.46 7.45 -24.80
C TYR A 726 -11.68 7.22 -26.11
N TYR A 727 -11.66 5.99 -26.62
CA TYR A 727 -11.05 5.64 -27.91
C TYR A 727 -12.08 5.67 -29.04
N PHE A 728 -13.27 5.09 -28.81
CA PHE A 728 -14.41 5.15 -29.72
C PHE A 728 -15.49 6.07 -29.16
N SER A 729 -16.12 6.89 -29.99
CA SER A 729 -17.24 7.75 -29.57
C SER A 729 -18.44 6.92 -29.08
N LEU A 730 -19.10 7.41 -28.01
CA LEU A 730 -20.29 6.76 -27.43
C LEU A 730 -21.46 6.68 -28.41
N SER A 731 -21.64 7.72 -29.23
CA SER A 731 -22.76 7.86 -30.17
C SER A 731 -22.57 7.11 -31.49
N GLY A 732 -21.53 6.28 -31.60
CA GLY A 732 -21.14 5.65 -32.85
C GLY A 732 -20.26 6.53 -33.74
N GLY A 733 -19.73 5.93 -34.80
CA GLY A 733 -18.93 6.59 -35.82
C GLY A 733 -19.20 5.98 -37.17
N THR A 734 -19.10 6.80 -38.22
CA THR A 734 -19.42 6.39 -39.60
C THR A 734 -18.13 6.27 -40.41
N ILE A 735 -18.05 5.22 -41.22
CA ILE A 735 -16.91 4.92 -42.08
C ILE A 735 -17.41 4.97 -43.52
N ASP A 736 -16.68 5.67 -44.38
CA ASP A 736 -16.85 5.57 -45.82
C ASP A 736 -16.34 4.20 -46.27
N THR A 737 -17.25 3.33 -46.71
CA THR A 737 -16.93 1.92 -47.01
C THR A 737 -16.00 1.78 -48.22
N GLY A 738 -15.99 2.74 -49.14
CA GLY A 738 -15.08 2.76 -50.29
C GLY A 738 -13.64 3.11 -49.92
N SER A 739 -13.45 4.22 -49.19
CA SER A 739 -12.12 4.75 -48.84
C SER A 739 -11.56 4.24 -47.50
N GLY A 740 -12.40 3.70 -46.63
CA GLY A 740 -12.05 3.33 -45.25
C GLY A 740 -11.84 4.52 -44.31
N ALA A 741 -12.09 5.75 -44.76
CA ALA A 741 -11.95 6.94 -43.93
C ALA A 741 -13.13 7.08 -42.95
N LEU A 742 -12.85 7.56 -41.74
CA LEU A 742 -13.89 8.06 -40.85
C LEU A 742 -14.56 9.27 -41.51
N SER A 743 -15.89 9.25 -41.56
CA SER A 743 -16.72 10.35 -42.03
C SER A 743 -17.42 11.01 -40.85
N GLY A 744 -17.46 12.36 -40.82
CA GLY A 744 -18.04 13.14 -39.73
C GLY A 744 -17.00 13.59 -38.69
N THR A 745 -17.46 14.24 -37.62
CA THR A 745 -16.62 14.83 -36.57
C THR A 745 -16.46 13.90 -35.36
N THR A 746 -16.07 12.64 -35.58
CA THR A 746 -15.61 11.78 -34.47
C THR A 746 -14.20 12.19 -34.09
N ALA A 747 -14.08 13.23 -33.25
CA ALA A 747 -12.80 13.67 -32.73
C ALA A 747 -12.24 12.61 -31.78
N ILE A 748 -11.07 12.05 -32.14
CA ILE A 748 -10.29 11.23 -31.21
C ILE A 748 -9.69 12.18 -30.16
N PRO A 749 -9.90 11.94 -28.85
CA PRO A 749 -9.37 12.79 -27.80
C PRO A 749 -7.85 12.96 -27.89
N VAL A 750 -7.38 14.15 -27.53
CA VAL A 750 -5.96 14.47 -27.45
C VAL A 750 -5.62 14.69 -25.98
N VAL A 751 -4.66 13.92 -25.47
CA VAL A 751 -4.13 14.03 -24.11
C VAL A 751 -2.64 14.39 -24.24
N ASP A 752 -2.19 15.39 -23.49
CA ASP A 752 -0.81 15.90 -23.53
C ASP A 752 -0.30 16.24 -24.94
N GLY A 753 -1.20 16.76 -25.79
CA GLY A 753 -0.89 17.16 -27.17
C GLY A 753 -0.77 16.01 -28.18
N SER A 754 -0.98 14.76 -27.77
CA SER A 754 -1.01 13.59 -28.67
C SER A 754 -2.39 12.91 -28.66
N PRO A 755 -2.90 12.45 -29.82
CA PRO A 755 -4.15 11.70 -29.84
C PRO A 755 -3.99 10.37 -29.10
N VAL A 756 -5.00 9.98 -28.32
CA VAL A 756 -4.98 8.73 -27.54
C VAL A 756 -5.03 7.47 -28.41
N ALA A 757 -5.45 7.64 -29.67
CA ALA A 757 -5.52 6.59 -30.66
C ALA A 757 -5.40 7.14 -32.09
N ARG A 758 -5.21 6.26 -33.07
CA ARG A 758 -5.13 6.60 -34.49
C ARG A 758 -6.04 5.68 -35.30
N TRP A 759 -6.89 6.27 -36.14
CA TRP A 759 -7.68 5.50 -37.09
C TRP A 759 -6.82 4.94 -38.23
N LEU A 760 -6.93 3.64 -38.46
CA LEU A 760 -6.31 2.90 -39.54
C LEU A 760 -7.36 2.63 -40.63
N LYS A 761 -7.28 3.40 -41.72
CA LYS A 761 -8.19 3.29 -42.88
C LYS A 761 -8.08 1.94 -43.59
N GLU A 762 -6.90 1.33 -43.53
CA GLU A 762 -6.60 0.04 -44.11
C GLU A 762 -5.39 -0.58 -43.43
N VAL A 763 -5.51 -1.86 -43.11
CA VAL A 763 -4.44 -2.72 -42.62
C VAL A 763 -4.47 -4.01 -43.44
N ILE A 764 -3.38 -4.30 -44.13
CA ILE A 764 -3.19 -5.53 -44.90
C ILE A 764 -2.08 -6.32 -44.21
N LEU A 765 -2.44 -7.49 -43.69
CA LEU A 765 -1.50 -8.46 -43.12
C LEU A 765 -1.40 -9.65 -44.07
N PRO A 766 -0.24 -10.33 -44.16
CA PRO A 766 -0.10 -11.56 -44.93
C PRO A 766 -1.20 -12.57 -44.55
N ASP A 767 -1.85 -13.16 -45.55
CA ASP A 767 -2.93 -14.15 -45.39
C ASP A 767 -4.17 -13.70 -44.58
N SER A 768 -4.36 -12.38 -44.39
CA SER A 768 -5.51 -11.81 -43.70
C SER A 768 -6.41 -10.99 -44.64
N PRO A 769 -7.75 -10.95 -44.39
CA PRO A 769 -8.64 -10.04 -45.09
C PRO A 769 -8.23 -8.59 -44.84
N ARG A 770 -8.58 -7.66 -45.74
CA ARG A 770 -8.43 -6.21 -45.47
C ARG A 770 -9.11 -5.86 -44.15
N LEU A 771 -8.38 -5.22 -43.24
CA LEU A 771 -8.88 -4.80 -41.93
C LEU A 771 -8.91 -3.27 -41.82
N ARG A 772 -9.77 -2.77 -40.94
CA ARG A 772 -9.91 -1.34 -40.60
C ARG A 772 -10.19 -1.20 -39.11
N GLY A 773 -9.80 -0.10 -38.49
CA GLY A 773 -10.10 0.12 -37.08
C GLY A 773 -9.17 1.10 -36.40
N MET A 774 -8.92 0.87 -35.12
CA MET A 774 -8.19 1.80 -34.25
C MET A 774 -6.86 1.21 -33.79
N GLU A 775 -5.79 1.97 -33.93
CA GLU A 775 -4.51 1.74 -33.24
C GLU A 775 -4.49 2.54 -31.95
N ILE A 776 -4.20 1.85 -30.84
CA ILE A 776 -4.09 2.44 -29.51
C ILE A 776 -2.64 2.23 -29.07
N PRO A 777 -1.79 3.28 -29.13
CA PRO A 777 -0.37 3.16 -28.79
C PRO A 777 -0.12 2.79 -27.32
N SER A 778 -1.06 3.15 -26.44
CA SER A 778 -0.99 2.89 -25.01
C SER A 778 -2.40 2.70 -24.46
N LEU A 779 -2.68 1.49 -23.97
CA LEU A 779 -3.98 1.15 -23.39
C LEU A 779 -4.08 1.65 -21.94
N ASP A 780 -4.71 2.81 -21.76
CA ASP A 780 -4.92 3.50 -20.49
C ASP A 780 -6.33 3.33 -19.92
N ARG A 781 -7.26 2.76 -20.70
CA ARG A 781 -8.63 2.40 -20.31
C ARG A 781 -9.11 1.14 -21.04
N PRO A 782 -10.18 0.47 -20.56
CA PRO A 782 -10.88 -0.55 -21.34
C PRO A 782 -11.40 0.01 -22.67
N VAL A 783 -11.45 -0.86 -23.67
CA VAL A 783 -12.02 -0.54 -24.98
C VAL A 783 -13.32 -1.31 -25.14
N TYR A 784 -14.33 -0.64 -25.67
CA TYR A 784 -15.58 -1.26 -26.10
C TYR A 784 -15.92 -0.72 -27.47
N VAL A 785 -16.18 -1.61 -28.42
CA VAL A 785 -16.69 -1.23 -29.73
C VAL A 785 -17.69 -2.27 -30.24
N SER A 786 -18.80 -1.77 -30.78
CA SER A 786 -19.79 -2.58 -31.49
C SER A 786 -19.79 -2.20 -32.97
N TRP A 787 -19.03 -2.95 -33.76
CA TRP A 787 -18.87 -2.72 -35.19
C TRP A 787 -20.18 -2.91 -35.93
N GLN A 788 -20.43 -2.06 -36.93
CA GLN A 788 -21.62 -2.11 -37.77
C GLN A 788 -21.21 -2.36 -39.23
N PHE A 789 -21.89 -3.31 -39.86
CA PHE A 789 -21.74 -3.60 -41.28
C PHE A 789 -23.02 -3.22 -42.04
N GLY A 790 -22.84 -2.62 -43.21
CA GLY A 790 -23.91 -2.21 -44.11
C GLY A 790 -23.52 -2.42 -45.56
N ASP A 791 -24.27 -1.84 -46.50
CA ASP A 791 -23.99 -2.01 -47.92
C ASP A 791 -22.65 -1.38 -48.31
N GLN A 792 -21.92 -2.04 -49.22
CA GLN A 792 -20.72 -1.47 -49.81
C GLN A 792 -21.09 -0.27 -50.68
N VAL A 793 -20.42 0.85 -50.46
CA VAL A 793 -20.55 2.08 -51.24
C VAL A 793 -19.26 2.27 -52.03
N PHE A 794 -19.38 2.56 -53.31
CA PHE A 794 -18.28 2.90 -54.21
C PHE A 794 -18.26 4.41 -54.40
N THR A 795 -17.08 5.03 -54.37
CA THR A 795 -16.98 6.49 -54.39
C THR A 795 -16.13 6.98 -55.57
N ASP A 796 -16.66 7.92 -56.33
CA ASP A 796 -15.91 8.77 -57.27
C ASP A 796 -15.76 10.19 -56.66
N PRO A 797 -14.60 10.52 -56.08
CA PRO A 797 -14.45 11.70 -55.25
C PRO A 797 -14.45 13.02 -56.04
N SER A 798 -14.35 12.98 -57.38
CA SER A 798 -14.29 14.17 -58.21
C SER A 798 -14.61 13.85 -59.67
N VAL A 799 -15.83 14.15 -60.11
CA VAL A 799 -16.29 14.03 -61.49
C VAL A 799 -16.40 15.43 -62.11
N PRO A 800 -15.47 15.86 -62.97
CA PRO A 800 -15.60 17.11 -63.71
C PRO A 800 -16.85 17.11 -64.60
N ILE A 801 -17.68 18.15 -64.52
CA ILE A 801 -18.83 18.30 -65.41
C ILE A 801 -18.33 18.40 -66.86
N GLY A 802 -18.75 17.43 -67.69
CA GLY A 802 -18.18 17.15 -69.02
C GLY A 802 -17.68 15.71 -69.15
N GLU A 803 -17.35 15.08 -68.03
CA GLU A 803 -16.93 13.69 -67.92
C GLU A 803 -18.03 12.83 -67.25
N SER A 804 -18.04 11.53 -67.53
CA SER A 804 -18.98 10.60 -66.90
C SER A 804 -18.47 10.12 -65.54
N VAL A 805 -19.38 9.65 -64.69
CA VAL A 805 -19.02 8.99 -63.42
C VAL A 805 -18.08 7.81 -63.72
N PHE A 806 -17.00 7.70 -62.95
CA PHE A 806 -15.89 6.76 -63.13
C PHE A 806 -15.13 6.84 -64.46
N GLN A 807 -15.22 7.96 -65.20
CA GLN A 807 -14.42 8.17 -66.41
C GLN A 807 -12.93 8.13 -66.04
N GLY A 808 -12.24 7.06 -66.47
CA GLY A 808 -10.83 6.81 -66.15
C GLY A 808 -10.57 6.05 -64.83
N MET A 809 -11.59 5.79 -64.01
CA MET A 809 -11.49 4.97 -62.80
C MET A 809 -12.18 3.61 -62.94
N MET A 810 -12.79 3.32 -64.10
CA MET A 810 -13.66 2.17 -64.25
C MET A 810 -12.99 0.83 -63.94
N THR A 811 -11.73 0.66 -64.33
CA THR A 811 -10.94 -0.55 -64.08
C THR A 811 -10.60 -0.78 -62.60
N ALA A 812 -10.79 0.22 -61.74
CA ALA A 812 -10.54 0.12 -60.30
C ALA A 812 -11.74 -0.46 -59.53
N LEU A 813 -12.92 -0.55 -60.13
CA LEU A 813 -14.08 -1.20 -59.51
C LEU A 813 -14.01 -2.73 -59.69
N PRO A 814 -14.64 -3.52 -58.80
CA PRO A 814 -14.84 -4.95 -59.04
C PRO A 814 -15.54 -5.20 -60.37
N ALA A 815 -15.15 -6.23 -61.12
CA ALA A 815 -15.67 -6.52 -62.46
C ALA A 815 -17.21 -6.63 -62.50
N SER A 816 -17.80 -7.15 -61.43
CA SER A 816 -19.24 -7.30 -61.29
C SER A 816 -19.97 -5.96 -61.04
N VAL A 817 -19.31 -5.00 -60.38
CA VAL A 817 -19.79 -3.63 -60.22
C VAL A 817 -19.63 -2.85 -61.53
N GLN A 818 -18.51 -3.03 -62.24
CA GLN A 818 -18.32 -2.47 -63.59
C GLN A 818 -19.48 -2.87 -64.51
N LEU A 819 -19.80 -4.17 -64.52
CA LEU A 819 -20.91 -4.70 -65.30
C LEU A 819 -22.24 -4.07 -64.89
N ALA A 820 -22.51 -3.92 -63.59
CA ALA A 820 -23.74 -3.32 -63.10
C ALA A 820 -23.90 -1.85 -63.52
N VAL A 821 -22.86 -1.02 -63.34
CA VAL A 821 -22.93 0.42 -63.68
C VAL A 821 -22.90 0.70 -65.19
N GLN A 822 -22.53 -0.30 -66.00
CA GLN A 822 -22.52 -0.24 -67.47
C GLN A 822 -23.68 -0.99 -68.12
N ALA A 823 -24.50 -1.72 -67.37
CA ALA A 823 -25.60 -2.49 -67.92
C ALA A 823 -26.78 -1.60 -68.30
N GLU A 824 -27.14 -0.66 -67.42
CA GLU A 824 -28.35 0.15 -67.54
C GLU A 824 -28.27 1.48 -66.78
N GLU A 825 -29.26 2.34 -67.01
CA GLU A 825 -29.45 3.58 -66.25
C GLU A 825 -29.62 3.24 -64.75
N PRO A 826 -29.04 4.01 -63.82
CA PRO A 826 -29.24 3.78 -62.39
C PRO A 826 -30.73 3.73 -62.02
N ASP A 827 -31.10 2.79 -61.16
CA ASP A 827 -32.45 2.64 -60.60
C ASP A 827 -32.91 3.93 -59.88
N SER A 828 -31.96 4.61 -59.25
CA SER A 828 -32.19 5.86 -58.54
C SER A 828 -30.97 6.75 -58.54
N VAL A 829 -31.21 8.06 -58.58
CA VAL A 829 -30.22 9.11 -58.34
C VAL A 829 -30.82 10.09 -57.33
N SER A 830 -30.03 10.54 -56.36
CA SER A 830 -30.49 11.44 -55.29
C SER A 830 -31.07 12.77 -55.80
N ASP A 831 -30.63 13.24 -56.96
CA ASP A 831 -31.26 14.33 -57.74
C ASP A 831 -31.25 13.95 -59.23
N PRO A 832 -32.36 13.42 -59.77
CA PRO A 832 -32.46 13.03 -61.18
C PRO A 832 -32.28 14.20 -62.16
N THR A 833 -32.48 15.45 -61.72
CA THR A 833 -32.31 16.63 -62.57
C THR A 833 -30.85 17.08 -62.69
N ALA A 834 -29.98 16.56 -61.81
CA ALA A 834 -28.57 16.89 -61.77
C ALA A 834 -27.69 15.97 -62.63
N THR A 835 -28.28 14.98 -63.30
CA THR A 835 -27.55 14.02 -64.14
C THR A 835 -28.28 13.74 -65.45
N VAL A 836 -27.55 13.14 -66.41
CA VAL A 836 -28.07 12.63 -67.68
C VAL A 836 -27.40 11.29 -67.97
N TRP A 837 -28.20 10.29 -68.31
CA TRP A 837 -27.73 9.01 -68.80
C TRP A 837 -27.51 9.03 -70.32
N ASP A 838 -26.38 8.47 -70.78
CA ASP A 838 -26.15 8.14 -72.19
C ASP A 838 -26.40 6.65 -72.42
N PRO A 839 -27.52 6.25 -73.05
CA PRO A 839 -27.84 4.84 -73.27
C PRO A 839 -26.94 4.16 -74.31
N ASN A 840 -26.25 4.92 -75.17
CA ASN A 840 -25.37 4.35 -76.20
C ASN A 840 -23.93 4.22 -75.72
N ALA A 841 -23.48 5.09 -74.81
CA ALA A 841 -22.19 4.97 -74.13
C ALA A 841 -22.27 4.15 -72.83
N ALA A 842 -23.48 3.91 -72.32
CA ALA A 842 -23.75 3.28 -71.03
C ALA A 842 -23.01 3.97 -69.88
N CYS A 843 -23.16 5.30 -69.80
CA CYS A 843 -22.52 6.08 -68.75
C CYS A 843 -23.39 7.25 -68.27
N LEU A 844 -23.20 7.63 -67.00
CA LEU A 844 -23.92 8.70 -66.33
C LEU A 844 -23.07 9.98 -66.31
N TYR A 845 -23.61 11.11 -66.76
CA TYR A 845 -22.96 12.42 -66.73
C TYR A 845 -23.61 13.33 -65.69
N PRO A 846 -22.85 13.97 -64.77
CA PRO A 846 -23.36 15.07 -63.98
C PRO A 846 -23.52 16.34 -64.82
N VAL A 847 -24.58 17.09 -64.56
CA VAL A 847 -24.87 18.38 -65.22
C VAL A 847 -25.00 19.54 -64.23
N LYS A 848 -24.87 19.27 -62.92
CA LYS A 848 -24.93 20.26 -61.84
C LYS A 848 -23.86 19.92 -60.80
N PRO A 849 -23.14 20.91 -60.24
CA PRO A 849 -22.15 20.64 -59.19
C PRO A 849 -22.83 20.25 -57.88
N GLY A 850 -22.25 19.29 -57.16
CA GLY A 850 -22.81 18.77 -55.91
C GLY A 850 -22.34 17.36 -55.56
N ASP A 851 -22.78 16.86 -54.41
CA ASP A 851 -22.57 15.48 -53.98
C ASP A 851 -23.84 14.67 -54.26
N TYR A 852 -23.70 13.55 -54.95
CA TYR A 852 -24.82 12.73 -55.40
C TYR A 852 -24.61 11.27 -55.04
N THR A 853 -25.72 10.56 -54.86
CA THR A 853 -25.73 9.10 -54.72
C THR A 853 -26.58 8.50 -55.82
N ALA A 854 -26.10 7.43 -56.46
CA ALA A 854 -26.83 6.66 -57.45
C ALA A 854 -26.75 5.17 -57.12
N THR A 855 -27.80 4.43 -57.44
CA THR A 855 -27.89 2.98 -57.15
C THR A 855 -28.20 2.22 -58.43
N TRP A 856 -27.48 1.13 -58.67
CA TRP A 856 -27.74 0.17 -59.76
C TRP A 856 -28.05 -1.20 -59.19
N SER A 857 -28.99 -1.92 -59.78
CA SER A 857 -29.35 -3.29 -59.41
C SER A 857 -29.39 -4.17 -60.64
N ALA A 858 -28.24 -4.72 -61.03
CA ALA A 858 -28.12 -5.58 -62.21
C ALA A 858 -27.50 -6.94 -61.85
N GLU A 859 -27.98 -8.00 -62.49
CA GLU A 859 -27.49 -9.38 -62.31
C GLU A 859 -27.39 -9.86 -60.85
N GLY A 860 -28.31 -9.40 -59.99
CA GLY A 860 -28.34 -9.77 -58.56
C GLY A 860 -27.32 -9.05 -57.69
N ILE A 861 -26.67 -8.00 -58.21
CA ILE A 861 -25.77 -7.11 -57.48
C ILE A 861 -26.39 -5.73 -57.37
N THR A 862 -26.41 -5.20 -56.15
CA THR A 862 -26.75 -3.80 -55.89
C THR A 862 -25.46 -3.01 -55.64
N ALA A 863 -25.19 -2.01 -56.49
CA ALA A 863 -24.06 -1.11 -56.36
C ALA A 863 -24.55 0.29 -55.98
N THR A 864 -24.24 0.73 -54.77
CA THR A 864 -24.45 2.12 -54.36
C THR A 864 -23.19 2.92 -54.67
N VAL A 865 -23.30 3.95 -55.50
CA VAL A 865 -22.21 4.86 -55.87
C VAL A 865 -22.45 6.24 -55.30
N ARG A 866 -21.44 6.81 -54.65
CA ARG A 866 -21.38 8.24 -54.32
C ARG A 866 -20.42 8.93 -55.27
N PHE A 867 -20.81 10.08 -55.82
CA PHE A 867 -19.91 10.86 -56.64
C PHE A 867 -20.06 12.35 -56.40
N LYS A 868 -18.95 13.08 -56.53
CA LYS A 868 -18.92 14.54 -56.38
C LYS A 868 -18.73 15.23 -57.72
N ALA A 869 -19.78 15.83 -58.24
CA ALA A 869 -19.71 16.62 -59.46
C ALA A 869 -19.04 17.98 -59.18
N VAL A 870 -17.98 18.29 -59.91
CA VAL A 870 -17.21 19.54 -59.77
C VAL A 870 -17.12 20.27 -61.10
N TRP A 871 -16.88 21.58 -61.04
CA TRP A 871 -16.56 22.34 -62.24
C TRP A 871 -15.24 21.86 -62.85
N PRO A 872 -15.13 21.72 -64.19
CA PRO A 872 -13.88 21.33 -64.81
C PRO A 872 -12.82 22.42 -64.60
N ALA A 873 -11.55 22.00 -64.46
CA ALA A 873 -10.44 22.90 -64.20
C ALA A 873 -10.30 24.00 -65.26
N LEU A 874 -10.59 23.65 -66.52
CA LEU A 874 -10.77 24.59 -67.62
C LEU A 874 -12.19 24.45 -68.17
N PRO A 875 -12.90 25.57 -68.43
CA PRO A 875 -14.19 25.49 -69.10
C PRO A 875 -13.99 25.00 -70.53
N HIS A 876 -15.03 24.35 -71.08
CA HIS A 876 -15.03 23.95 -72.47
C HIS A 876 -15.12 25.18 -73.38
N TYR A 877 -15.94 26.15 -72.99
CA TYR A 877 -16.15 27.39 -73.72
C TYR A 877 -16.01 28.61 -72.81
N ARG A 878 -15.46 29.71 -73.36
CA ARG A 878 -15.44 31.02 -72.72
C ARG A 878 -16.36 31.97 -73.46
N HIS A 879 -17.05 32.83 -72.71
CA HIS A 879 -18.03 33.79 -73.23
C HIS A 879 -17.86 35.15 -72.54
N ILE A 880 -18.09 36.25 -73.25
CA ILE A 880 -18.11 37.61 -72.68
C ILE A 880 -19.56 38.03 -72.44
N ALA A 881 -19.87 38.48 -71.21
CA ALA A 881 -21.20 38.96 -70.86
C ALA A 881 -21.65 40.13 -71.76
N GLY A 882 -22.88 40.07 -72.27
CA GLY A 882 -23.46 41.06 -73.17
C GLY A 882 -22.93 41.01 -74.62
N ALA A 883 -22.17 39.99 -75.00
CA ALA A 883 -21.76 39.76 -76.38
C ALA A 883 -22.96 39.26 -77.24
N PRO A 884 -22.85 39.30 -78.58
CA PRO A 884 -23.89 38.79 -79.47
C PRO A 884 -24.24 37.33 -79.20
N ALA A 885 -25.51 36.97 -79.43
CA ALA A 885 -25.99 35.62 -79.18
C ALA A 885 -25.21 34.58 -80.00
N VAL A 886 -24.80 33.49 -79.36
CA VAL A 886 -23.95 32.44 -79.94
C VAL A 886 -24.83 31.30 -80.44
N GLU A 887 -24.75 30.97 -81.72
CA GLU A 887 -25.44 29.82 -82.28
C GLU A 887 -24.74 28.51 -81.87
N LEU A 888 -25.45 27.70 -81.08
CA LEU A 888 -24.93 26.46 -80.49
C LEU A 888 -24.95 25.28 -81.47
N THR A 889 -25.72 25.37 -82.56
CA THR A 889 -25.70 24.37 -83.64
C THR A 889 -24.87 24.91 -84.81
N PRO A 890 -23.57 24.58 -84.88
CA PRO A 890 -22.65 25.23 -85.84
C PRO A 890 -22.89 24.84 -87.29
N ASP A 891 -23.62 23.75 -87.52
CA ASP A 891 -23.98 23.19 -88.81
C ASP A 891 -25.30 22.42 -88.65
N VAL A 892 -26.35 22.87 -89.31
CA VAL A 892 -27.69 22.26 -89.22
C VAL A 892 -27.76 20.86 -89.81
N ASN A 893 -26.82 20.51 -90.70
CA ASN A 893 -26.68 19.18 -91.27
C ASN A 893 -25.51 18.40 -90.61
N GLY A 894 -24.93 18.97 -89.56
CA GLY A 894 -23.78 18.43 -88.85
C GLY A 894 -24.16 17.33 -87.87
N THR A 895 -23.14 16.71 -87.29
CA THR A 895 -23.29 15.65 -86.29
C THR A 895 -23.34 16.15 -84.85
N PHE A 896 -23.04 17.43 -84.59
CA PHE A 896 -23.00 18.02 -83.26
C PHE A 896 -24.16 19.00 -83.10
N ILE A 897 -25.17 18.60 -82.31
CA ILE A 897 -26.48 19.27 -82.26
C ILE A 897 -26.78 19.67 -80.82
N PHE A 898 -27.16 20.92 -80.60
CA PHE A 898 -27.60 21.39 -79.28
C PHE A 898 -28.95 20.76 -78.91
N LYS A 899 -29.08 20.31 -77.66
CA LYS A 899 -30.33 19.71 -77.15
C LYS A 899 -30.99 20.60 -76.09
N LYS A 900 -30.27 20.99 -75.04
CA LYS A 900 -30.80 21.86 -73.98
C LYS A 900 -29.71 22.51 -73.12
N GLN A 901 -30.08 23.58 -72.43
CA GLN A 901 -29.33 24.08 -71.28
C GLN A 901 -29.73 23.25 -70.06
N ALA A 902 -28.77 22.52 -69.49
CA ALA A 902 -29.01 21.62 -68.36
C ALA A 902 -28.92 22.35 -67.01
N HIS A 903 -28.06 23.37 -66.91
CA HIS A 903 -27.89 24.16 -65.69
C HIS A 903 -27.33 25.56 -66.00
N THR A 904 -27.61 26.54 -65.14
CA THR A 904 -27.05 27.90 -65.24
C THR A 904 -26.99 28.59 -63.88
N GLU A 905 -25.89 29.30 -63.60
CA GLU A 905 -25.67 30.07 -62.36
C GLU A 905 -26.01 31.56 -62.53
N ASN A 906 -25.97 32.07 -63.77
CA ASN A 906 -26.02 33.51 -64.10
C ASN A 906 -27.25 33.90 -64.90
N GLY A 907 -28.27 33.04 -64.94
CA GLY A 907 -29.50 33.30 -65.70
C GLY A 907 -29.30 33.37 -67.21
N ALA A 908 -28.20 32.81 -67.75
CA ALA A 908 -28.02 32.69 -69.20
C ALA A 908 -29.24 32.02 -69.85
N THR A 909 -29.61 32.45 -71.06
CA THR A 909 -30.82 31.98 -71.74
C THR A 909 -30.51 31.39 -73.12
N ILE A 910 -31.42 30.54 -73.59
CA ILE A 910 -31.45 30.03 -74.96
C ILE A 910 -32.57 30.74 -75.71
N MET A 911 -32.20 31.61 -76.64
CA MET A 911 -33.10 32.26 -77.58
C MET A 911 -33.26 31.41 -78.84
N GLN A 912 -34.38 31.56 -79.55
CA GLN A 912 -34.61 30.94 -80.87
C GLN A 912 -34.25 29.44 -80.95
N ALA A 913 -34.49 28.70 -79.86
CA ALA A 913 -34.18 27.28 -79.66
C ALA A 913 -32.68 26.88 -79.59
N SER A 914 -31.73 27.65 -80.12
CA SER A 914 -30.30 27.27 -80.15
C SER A 914 -29.30 28.41 -79.98
N GLN A 915 -29.73 29.62 -79.63
CA GLN A 915 -28.84 30.77 -79.47
C GLN A 915 -28.59 31.08 -78.00
N PHE A 916 -27.35 30.91 -77.54
CA PHE A 916 -26.94 31.20 -76.18
C PHE A 916 -26.68 32.69 -75.97
N THR A 917 -27.19 33.25 -74.87
CA THR A 917 -26.82 34.59 -74.40
C THR A 917 -26.71 34.65 -72.88
N ALA A 918 -25.85 35.54 -72.39
CA ALA A 918 -25.67 35.80 -70.97
C ALA A 918 -25.24 37.24 -70.74
N ASP A 919 -25.93 37.95 -69.84
CA ASP A 919 -25.64 39.36 -69.52
C ASP A 919 -24.80 39.54 -68.25
N ALA A 920 -24.53 38.45 -67.52
CA ALA A 920 -23.76 38.46 -66.29
C ALA A 920 -22.72 37.32 -66.26
N ALA A 921 -21.66 37.49 -65.47
CA ALA A 921 -20.67 36.43 -65.26
C ALA A 921 -21.25 35.23 -64.50
N GLY A 922 -20.75 34.02 -64.82
CA GLY A 922 -21.09 32.75 -64.19
C GLY A 922 -20.99 31.58 -65.15
N ARG A 923 -21.41 30.38 -64.72
CA ARG A 923 -21.30 29.17 -65.54
C ARG A 923 -22.64 28.66 -66.02
N SER A 924 -22.63 28.04 -67.20
CA SER A 924 -23.78 27.30 -67.73
C SER A 924 -23.33 25.94 -68.25
N VAL A 925 -24.19 24.94 -68.10
CA VAL A 925 -23.98 23.58 -68.60
C VAL A 925 -24.92 23.36 -69.77
N LEU A 926 -24.34 22.97 -70.91
CA LEU A 926 -25.04 22.73 -72.16
C LEU A 926 -24.95 21.25 -72.50
N GLN A 927 -26.08 20.68 -72.90
CA GLN A 927 -26.18 19.32 -73.41
C GLN A 927 -26.31 19.34 -74.93
N PHE A 928 -25.46 18.55 -75.58
CA PHE A 928 -25.43 18.30 -77.01
C PHE A 928 -25.63 16.80 -77.27
N ALA A 929 -26.06 16.49 -78.49
CA ALA A 929 -25.89 15.15 -79.06
C ALA A 929 -24.79 15.17 -80.12
N GLU A 930 -23.95 14.15 -80.10
CA GLU A 930 -22.97 13.85 -81.13
C GLU A 930 -23.41 12.59 -81.88
N VAL A 931 -23.83 12.74 -83.13
CA VAL A 931 -24.23 11.64 -84.00
C VAL A 931 -22.98 10.96 -84.54
N LYS A 932 -22.81 9.67 -84.24
CA LYS A 932 -21.69 8.87 -84.77
C LYS A 932 -22.21 7.67 -85.53
N LYS A 933 -21.60 7.39 -86.68
CA LYS A 933 -21.76 6.13 -87.39
C LYS A 933 -20.56 5.24 -87.06
N ILE A 934 -20.77 4.24 -86.20
CA ILE A 934 -19.73 3.28 -85.83
C ILE A 934 -19.91 2.03 -86.68
N GLY A 935 -18.98 1.78 -87.61
CA GLY A 935 -19.01 0.61 -88.50
C GLY A 935 -20.15 0.64 -89.53
N ARG A 936 -20.72 -0.54 -89.82
CA ARG A 936 -21.83 -0.71 -90.79
C ARG A 936 -23.23 -0.47 -90.20
N GLY A 937 -23.33 -0.11 -88.92
CA GLY A 937 -24.62 0.12 -88.24
C GLY A 937 -25.26 1.46 -88.57
N GLU A 938 -26.50 1.63 -88.09
CA GLU A 938 -27.22 2.91 -88.13
C GLU A 938 -26.51 3.97 -87.26
N PRO A 939 -26.57 5.26 -87.64
CA PRO A 939 -26.05 6.34 -86.81
C PRO A 939 -26.72 6.36 -85.43
N LYS A 940 -25.91 6.56 -84.37
CA LYS A 940 -26.37 6.66 -82.98
C LYS A 940 -26.05 8.02 -82.39
N GLU A 941 -26.93 8.52 -81.52
CA GLU A 941 -26.71 9.76 -80.76
C GLU A 941 -25.99 9.48 -79.44
N TYR A 942 -24.88 10.17 -79.20
CA TYR A 942 -24.13 10.14 -77.94
C TYR A 942 -24.28 11.47 -77.21
N VAL A 943 -24.37 11.45 -75.89
CA VAL A 943 -24.49 12.66 -75.07
C VAL A 943 -23.13 13.35 -74.97
N ARG A 944 -23.15 14.68 -75.09
CA ARG A 944 -21.99 15.55 -74.82
C ARG A 944 -22.38 16.67 -73.90
N ILE A 945 -21.69 16.76 -72.76
CA ILE A 945 -21.84 17.84 -71.79
C ILE A 945 -20.70 18.84 -71.98
N ARG A 946 -21.03 20.12 -71.99
CA ARG A 946 -20.07 21.22 -72.11
C ARG A 946 -20.38 22.31 -71.09
N VAL A 947 -19.31 22.93 -70.59
CA VAL A 947 -19.39 24.02 -69.62
C VAL A 947 -18.95 25.32 -70.29
N VAL A 948 -19.84 26.31 -70.27
CA VAL A 948 -19.55 27.69 -70.67
C VAL A 948 -19.22 28.50 -69.42
N GLN A 949 -18.09 29.20 -69.43
CA GLN A 949 -17.79 30.24 -68.45
C GLN A 949 -18.00 31.62 -69.09
N THR A 950 -19.02 32.33 -68.61
CA THR A 950 -19.22 33.74 -68.95
C THR A 950 -18.44 34.62 -67.97
N VAL A 951 -17.64 35.55 -68.48
CA VAL A 951 -16.90 36.55 -67.69
C VAL A 951 -17.42 37.95 -68.01
N ASN A 952 -17.26 38.89 -67.06
CA ASN A 952 -17.62 40.27 -67.34
C ASN A 952 -16.65 40.87 -68.36
N LEU A 953 -17.14 41.83 -69.14
CA LEU A 953 -16.32 42.60 -70.07
C LEU A 953 -15.11 43.24 -69.37
N SER A 954 -15.31 43.81 -68.18
CA SER A 954 -14.25 44.43 -67.36
C SER A 954 -13.11 43.46 -67.05
N ASP A 955 -13.44 42.22 -66.72
CA ASP A 955 -12.48 41.21 -66.30
C ASP A 955 -11.62 40.78 -67.49
N SER A 956 -12.26 40.60 -68.66
CA SER A 956 -11.52 40.32 -69.88
C SER A 956 -10.61 41.47 -70.30
N LEU A 957 -11.07 42.73 -70.17
CA LEU A 957 -10.27 43.91 -70.49
C LEU A 957 -9.08 44.08 -69.54
N ALA A 958 -9.25 43.76 -68.26
CA ALA A 958 -8.17 43.79 -67.28
C ALA A 958 -7.04 42.80 -67.64
N VAL A 959 -7.40 41.61 -68.12
CA VAL A 959 -6.43 40.58 -68.54
C VAL A 959 -5.71 40.96 -69.84
N ASN A 960 -6.44 41.48 -70.83
CA ASN A 960 -5.89 41.71 -72.17
C ASN A 960 -5.28 43.11 -72.37
N GLY A 961 -5.60 44.06 -71.50
CA GLY A 961 -5.09 45.43 -71.54
C GLY A 961 -5.53 46.23 -72.76
N SER A 962 -4.85 47.35 -72.99
CA SER A 962 -5.08 48.24 -74.14
C SER A 962 -4.00 48.07 -75.20
N ARG A 963 -4.35 48.26 -76.47
CA ARG A 963 -3.41 48.37 -77.58
C ARG A 963 -3.63 49.66 -78.36
N THR A 964 -2.71 49.94 -79.28
CA THR A 964 -2.87 51.05 -80.21
C THR A 964 -3.52 50.55 -81.49
N ALA A 965 -4.50 51.30 -82.00
CA ALA A 965 -5.03 51.12 -83.34
C ALA A 965 -4.60 52.29 -84.22
N VAL A 966 -4.15 51.99 -85.43
CA VAL A 966 -3.74 53.03 -86.40
C VAL A 966 -4.95 53.45 -87.21
N ILE A 967 -5.22 54.76 -87.24
CA ILE A 967 -6.31 55.35 -88.01
C ILE A 967 -6.11 55.05 -89.49
N GLY A 968 -7.19 54.65 -90.17
CA GLY A 968 -7.18 54.25 -91.57
C GLY A 968 -6.83 52.78 -91.82
N ARG A 969 -6.43 52.01 -90.79
CA ARG A 969 -6.20 50.56 -90.91
C ARG A 969 -7.27 49.75 -90.20
N ALA A 970 -7.61 48.58 -90.76
CA ALA A 970 -8.42 47.59 -90.06
C ALA A 970 -7.72 47.18 -88.76
N VAL A 971 -8.46 47.15 -87.65
CA VAL A 971 -7.99 46.62 -86.38
C VAL A 971 -7.78 45.12 -86.54
N ARG A 972 -6.53 44.67 -86.35
CA ARG A 972 -6.15 43.25 -86.32
C ARG A 972 -5.53 42.93 -84.97
N ASP A 973 -5.82 41.77 -84.40
CA ASP A 973 -5.29 41.38 -83.10
C ASP A 973 -5.01 39.88 -82.99
N PRO A 974 -3.95 39.46 -82.28
CA PRO A 974 -3.68 38.05 -81.99
C PRO A 974 -4.80 37.35 -81.21
N LEU A 975 -5.72 38.09 -80.58
CA LEU A 975 -6.92 37.53 -79.98
C LEU A 975 -7.95 37.05 -81.02
N ASP A 976 -7.81 37.38 -82.30
CA ASP A 976 -8.65 36.80 -83.37
C ASP A 976 -8.22 35.37 -83.71
N LEU A 977 -8.44 34.45 -82.77
CA LEU A 977 -8.08 33.03 -82.96
C LEU A 977 -8.95 32.34 -84.01
N ALA A 978 -10.15 32.86 -84.24
CA ALA A 978 -11.04 32.43 -85.31
C ALA A 978 -10.53 32.84 -86.71
N ASN A 979 -9.63 33.81 -86.83
CA ASN A 979 -9.16 34.36 -88.11
C ASN A 979 -10.32 34.95 -88.95
N LEU A 980 -11.26 35.62 -88.28
CA LEU A 980 -12.38 36.32 -88.95
C LEU A 980 -11.93 37.63 -89.58
N GLY A 981 -10.82 38.19 -89.10
CA GLY A 981 -10.33 39.51 -89.46
C GLY A 981 -11.14 40.66 -88.87
N THR A 982 -12.18 40.36 -88.09
CA THR A 982 -13.08 41.33 -87.46
C THR A 982 -13.63 40.76 -86.16
N GLY A 983 -14.33 41.57 -85.38
CA GLY A 983 -14.90 41.16 -84.09
C GLY A 983 -16.06 42.06 -83.68
N HIS A 984 -16.66 41.79 -82.53
CA HIS A 984 -17.81 42.55 -82.05
C HIS A 984 -17.36 43.86 -81.38
N LEU A 985 -17.65 44.99 -82.01
CA LEU A 985 -17.51 46.31 -81.44
C LEU A 985 -18.58 46.55 -80.36
N VAL A 986 -18.15 46.56 -79.09
CA VAL A 986 -19.02 46.65 -77.90
C VAL A 986 -19.81 47.95 -77.84
N TYR A 987 -19.11 49.07 -78.01
CA TYR A 987 -19.70 50.40 -78.00
C TYR A 987 -19.70 50.96 -79.42
N GLN A 988 -20.88 51.31 -79.93
CA GLN A 988 -21.02 51.90 -81.26
C GLN A 988 -21.35 53.40 -81.19
N ALA A 989 -22.14 53.83 -80.22
CA ALA A 989 -22.46 55.24 -80.04
C ALA A 989 -21.23 56.03 -79.53
N GLY A 990 -20.90 57.15 -80.17
CA GLY A 990 -19.83 58.05 -79.73
C GLY A 990 -18.40 57.52 -79.90
N VAL A 991 -18.20 56.40 -80.60
CA VAL A 991 -16.89 55.82 -80.97
C VAL A 991 -16.49 56.26 -82.38
N ARG A 992 -15.21 56.61 -82.58
CA ARG A 992 -14.71 57.14 -83.86
C ARG A 992 -14.19 56.04 -84.80
N TYR A 993 -15.09 55.21 -85.31
CA TYR A 993 -14.84 54.17 -86.32
C TYR A 993 -15.68 54.39 -87.59
N ASN A 994 -15.34 53.75 -88.71
CA ASN A 994 -16.09 53.87 -89.95
C ASN A 994 -17.40 53.05 -89.93
N ALA A 995 -18.50 53.66 -89.50
CA ALA A 995 -19.83 53.03 -89.43
C ALA A 995 -20.47 52.74 -90.79
N GLY A 996 -19.93 53.26 -91.89
CA GLY A 996 -20.39 52.94 -93.25
C GLY A 996 -19.82 51.63 -93.80
N ILE A 997 -18.86 51.01 -93.09
CA ILE A 997 -18.24 49.73 -93.43
C ILE A 997 -18.66 48.63 -92.46
N TYR A 998 -18.70 48.95 -91.17
CA TYR A 998 -18.90 47.96 -90.11
C TYR A 998 -20.38 47.80 -89.72
N ASP A 999 -20.92 46.59 -89.78
CA ASP A 999 -22.28 46.21 -89.38
C ASP A 999 -22.26 45.05 -88.37
N GLY A 1000 -22.14 45.40 -87.08
CA GLY A 1000 -22.01 44.42 -86.00
C GLY A 1000 -23.22 43.50 -85.77
N SER A 1001 -24.37 43.79 -86.36
CA SER A 1001 -25.57 42.96 -86.22
C SER A 1001 -25.41 41.56 -86.84
N ARG A 1002 -24.53 41.45 -87.85
CA ARG A 1002 -24.22 40.20 -88.57
C ARG A 1002 -23.54 39.13 -87.73
N LEU A 1003 -22.98 39.50 -86.59
CA LEU A 1003 -22.33 38.55 -85.68
C LEU A 1003 -23.31 37.83 -84.75
N SER A 1004 -24.56 38.31 -84.63
CA SER A 1004 -25.57 37.65 -83.80
C SER A 1004 -26.06 36.38 -84.49
N GLY A 1005 -25.89 35.23 -83.85
CA GLY A 1005 -26.35 33.93 -84.37
C GLY A 1005 -25.57 33.41 -85.57
N ILE A 1006 -24.39 33.96 -85.86
CA ILE A 1006 -23.56 33.52 -87.00
C ILE A 1006 -23.02 32.10 -86.80
N ARG A 1007 -23.11 31.25 -87.83
CA ARG A 1007 -22.57 29.89 -87.80
C ARG A 1007 -21.20 29.82 -88.45
N SER A 1008 -20.40 28.84 -88.04
CA SER A 1008 -19.18 28.49 -88.77
C SER A 1008 -19.48 28.06 -90.22
N ALA A 1009 -20.63 27.40 -90.45
CA ALA A 1009 -21.09 27.02 -91.78
C ALA A 1009 -21.36 28.21 -92.71
N ASP A 1010 -21.70 29.37 -92.16
CA ASP A 1010 -22.02 30.58 -92.95
C ASP A 1010 -20.74 31.30 -93.43
N VAL A 1011 -19.58 30.97 -92.84
CA VAL A 1011 -18.31 31.71 -92.99
C VAL A 1011 -17.20 30.84 -93.59
N TYR A 1012 -17.03 29.60 -93.10
CA TYR A 1012 -15.86 28.76 -93.39
C TYR A 1012 -16.14 27.60 -94.34
N ASP A 1013 -15.07 27.13 -95.00
CA ASP A 1013 -15.02 25.78 -95.54
C ASP A 1013 -14.97 24.76 -94.38
N LEU A 1014 -16.12 24.15 -94.07
CA LEU A 1014 -16.25 23.20 -92.96
C LEU A 1014 -15.41 21.93 -93.13
N ILE A 1015 -15.09 21.53 -94.38
CA ILE A 1015 -14.26 20.33 -94.63
C ILE A 1015 -12.83 20.62 -94.16
N LYS A 1016 -12.29 21.79 -94.53
CA LYS A 1016 -10.97 22.24 -94.09
C LYS A 1016 -10.92 22.54 -92.60
N LEU A 1017 -11.97 23.16 -92.07
CA LEU A 1017 -12.05 23.49 -90.65
C LEU A 1017 -12.04 22.24 -89.75
N ARG A 1018 -12.73 21.17 -90.17
CA ARG A 1018 -12.82 19.89 -89.44
C ARG A 1018 -11.71 18.89 -89.80
N SER A 1019 -10.78 19.27 -90.67
CA SER A 1019 -9.64 18.43 -91.04
C SER A 1019 -8.65 18.30 -89.87
N LEU A 1020 -7.73 17.34 -89.96
CA LEU A 1020 -6.67 17.15 -88.96
C LEU A 1020 -5.77 18.39 -88.79
N THR A 1021 -5.64 19.24 -89.82
CA THR A 1021 -4.86 20.47 -89.78
C THR A 1021 -5.66 21.68 -89.29
N ALA A 1022 -6.99 21.56 -89.14
CA ALA A 1022 -7.88 22.61 -88.63
C ALA A 1022 -7.75 23.96 -89.37
N GLU A 1023 -7.75 23.93 -90.70
CA GLU A 1023 -7.55 25.10 -91.54
C GLU A 1023 -8.78 26.04 -91.54
N LYS A 1024 -8.59 27.29 -91.08
CA LYS A 1024 -9.61 28.34 -91.02
C LYS A 1024 -9.67 29.15 -92.32
N VAL A 1025 -10.31 28.57 -93.34
CA VAL A 1025 -10.49 29.22 -94.65
C VAL A 1025 -11.86 29.90 -94.72
N VAL A 1026 -11.88 31.24 -94.71
CA VAL A 1026 -13.09 32.05 -94.89
C VAL A 1026 -13.49 32.03 -96.37
N ILE A 1027 -14.67 31.50 -96.68
CA ILE A 1027 -15.20 31.40 -98.06
C ILE A 1027 -16.31 32.41 -98.33
N ASN A 1028 -16.93 32.96 -97.29
CA ASN A 1028 -18.00 33.95 -97.40
C ASN A 1028 -17.72 35.17 -96.50
N PRO A 1029 -16.77 36.04 -96.89
CA PRO A 1029 -16.46 37.25 -96.11
C PRO A 1029 -17.64 38.22 -96.01
N GLY A 1030 -18.61 38.13 -96.93
CA GLY A 1030 -19.83 38.95 -96.92
C GLY A 1030 -20.77 38.67 -95.74
N ALA A 1031 -20.68 37.49 -95.12
CA ALA A 1031 -21.44 37.17 -93.90
C ALA A 1031 -20.93 37.94 -92.67
N LEU A 1032 -19.71 38.47 -92.72
CA LEU A 1032 -19.07 39.17 -91.61
C LEU A 1032 -19.45 40.66 -91.58
N PRO A 1033 -19.30 41.33 -90.42
CA PRO A 1033 -19.64 42.74 -90.25
C PRO A 1033 -18.76 43.70 -91.06
N GLY A 1034 -17.71 43.24 -91.75
CA GLY A 1034 -16.65 44.10 -92.31
C GLY A 1034 -15.61 44.52 -91.24
N PRO A 1035 -14.48 45.13 -91.65
CA PRO A 1035 -13.41 45.49 -90.72
C PRO A 1035 -13.76 46.70 -89.85
N VAL A 1036 -13.34 46.67 -88.58
CA VAL A 1036 -13.37 47.86 -87.70
C VAL A 1036 -12.18 48.76 -88.08
N ILE A 1037 -12.45 49.94 -88.65
CA ILE A 1037 -11.40 50.91 -89.03
C ILE A 1037 -11.56 52.19 -88.18
N PRO A 1038 -10.57 52.56 -87.35
CA PRO A 1038 -10.57 53.83 -86.64
C PRO A 1038 -10.44 54.98 -87.64
N VAL A 1039 -11.21 56.05 -87.43
CA VAL A 1039 -11.19 57.21 -88.32
C VAL A 1039 -10.63 58.47 -87.66
N ASN A 1040 -10.39 58.45 -86.34
CA ASN A 1040 -9.96 59.63 -85.59
C ASN A 1040 -9.44 59.27 -84.17
N ALA A 1041 -8.60 60.11 -83.54
CA ALA A 1041 -7.82 59.73 -82.33
C ALA A 1041 -8.58 59.82 -80.99
N HIS A 1042 -9.67 60.60 -80.92
CA HIS A 1042 -10.48 60.87 -79.71
C HIS A 1042 -9.71 60.87 -78.37
N PRO A 1043 -8.73 61.76 -78.17
CA PRO A 1043 -7.92 61.77 -76.96
C PRO A 1043 -8.77 62.07 -75.72
N ASN A 1044 -8.36 61.51 -74.57
CA ASN A 1044 -8.91 61.81 -73.24
C ASN A 1044 -10.40 61.45 -72.99
N VAL A 1045 -10.93 60.47 -73.72
CA VAL A 1045 -12.32 60.00 -73.52
C VAL A 1045 -12.46 58.79 -72.60
N PRO A 1046 -13.64 58.64 -71.95
CA PRO A 1046 -14.02 57.42 -71.24
C PRO A 1046 -13.98 56.18 -72.14
N ASP A 1047 -13.90 55.02 -71.52
CA ASP A 1047 -13.77 53.74 -72.23
C ASP A 1047 -14.95 53.44 -73.16
N ALA A 1048 -16.16 53.87 -72.81
CA ALA A 1048 -17.36 53.72 -73.63
C ALA A 1048 -17.27 54.46 -74.99
N ASN A 1049 -16.34 55.40 -75.13
CA ASN A 1049 -16.08 56.16 -76.36
C ASN A 1049 -14.80 55.70 -77.10
N ARG A 1050 -14.13 54.66 -76.59
CA ARG A 1050 -12.96 54.03 -77.21
C ARG A 1050 -13.38 52.78 -77.98
N ILE A 1051 -12.57 52.42 -78.97
CA ILE A 1051 -12.78 51.20 -79.73
C ILE A 1051 -12.51 50.00 -78.80
N THR A 1052 -13.54 49.21 -78.52
CA THR A 1052 -13.47 48.01 -77.70
C THR A 1052 -14.05 46.85 -78.50
N VAL A 1053 -13.21 45.86 -78.81
CA VAL A 1053 -13.58 44.73 -79.68
C VAL A 1053 -13.53 43.44 -78.89
N VAL A 1054 -14.60 42.64 -78.97
CA VAL A 1054 -14.64 41.25 -78.52
C VAL A 1054 -14.30 40.33 -79.69
N TRP A 1055 -13.29 39.51 -79.50
CA TRP A 1055 -12.75 38.56 -80.46
C TRP A 1055 -13.27 37.15 -80.23
N TYR A 1056 -13.22 36.36 -81.30
CA TYR A 1056 -13.77 35.01 -81.34
C TYR A 1056 -12.67 33.96 -81.19
N HIS A 1057 -12.96 32.92 -80.43
CA HIS A 1057 -12.04 31.82 -80.20
C HIS A 1057 -11.99 30.90 -81.43
N ASP A 1058 -10.95 30.09 -81.52
CA ASP A 1058 -10.80 29.10 -82.59
C ASP A 1058 -11.97 28.10 -82.62
N PRO A 1059 -12.82 28.10 -83.65
CA PRO A 1059 -13.96 27.19 -83.73
C PRO A 1059 -13.52 25.73 -83.93
N ALA A 1060 -12.33 25.45 -84.46
CA ALA A 1060 -11.82 24.08 -84.59
C ALA A 1060 -11.51 23.43 -83.23
N ARG A 1061 -11.38 24.23 -82.17
CA ARG A 1061 -11.14 23.77 -80.80
C ARG A 1061 -12.37 23.82 -79.90
N ASN A 1062 -13.48 24.37 -80.41
CA ASN A 1062 -14.72 24.59 -79.64
C ASN A 1062 -15.92 23.93 -80.33
N ASP A 1063 -15.74 22.67 -80.76
CA ASP A 1063 -16.78 21.86 -81.42
C ASP A 1063 -17.44 22.55 -82.64
N GLY A 1064 -16.72 23.47 -83.30
CA GLY A 1064 -17.19 24.22 -84.47
C GLY A 1064 -17.97 25.49 -84.13
N ILE A 1065 -18.10 25.90 -82.87
CA ILE A 1065 -18.94 27.04 -82.44
C ILE A 1065 -18.11 28.32 -82.31
N LEU A 1066 -18.66 29.43 -82.81
CA LEU A 1066 -18.05 30.77 -82.77
C LEU A 1066 -18.31 31.47 -81.43
N TRP A 1067 -17.43 31.24 -80.46
CA TRP A 1067 -17.53 31.83 -79.12
C TRP A 1067 -16.80 33.19 -78.99
N PRO A 1068 -17.49 34.27 -78.61
CA PRO A 1068 -16.86 35.54 -78.26
C PRO A 1068 -16.19 35.41 -76.89
N TYR A 1069 -14.86 35.33 -76.85
CA TYR A 1069 -14.14 34.82 -75.67
C TYR A 1069 -13.24 35.85 -74.97
N ALA A 1070 -12.81 36.90 -75.68
CA ALA A 1070 -11.84 37.85 -75.18
C ALA A 1070 -12.08 39.25 -75.74
N ALA A 1071 -12.07 40.26 -74.88
CA ALA A 1071 -12.18 41.66 -75.26
C ALA A 1071 -10.83 42.39 -75.18
N ARG A 1072 -10.61 43.36 -76.06
CA ARG A 1072 -9.47 44.30 -76.02
C ARG A 1072 -9.92 45.71 -76.35
N LYS A 1073 -9.29 46.67 -75.66
CA LYS A 1073 -9.48 48.11 -75.89
C LYS A 1073 -8.37 48.67 -76.77
N TYR A 1074 -8.72 49.64 -77.61
CA TYR A 1074 -7.79 50.31 -78.51
C TYR A 1074 -7.80 51.82 -78.34
N ALA A 1075 -6.60 52.40 -78.19
CA ALA A 1075 -6.36 53.82 -78.34
C ALA A 1075 -6.01 54.12 -79.81
N ALA A 1076 -6.85 54.90 -80.48
CA ALA A 1076 -6.62 55.28 -81.87
C ALA A 1076 -5.53 56.36 -81.96
N ARG A 1077 -4.61 56.23 -82.92
CA ARG A 1077 -3.65 57.29 -83.26
C ARG A 1077 -3.48 57.39 -84.77
N TRP A 1078 -3.05 58.56 -85.22
CA TRP A 1078 -2.70 58.78 -86.62
C TRP A 1078 -1.45 57.99 -87.02
N PRO A 1079 -1.34 57.56 -88.29
CA PRO A 1079 -0.16 56.86 -88.77
C PRO A 1079 1.05 57.81 -88.79
N GLN A 1080 2.22 57.29 -88.45
CA GLN A 1080 3.46 58.07 -88.32
C GLN A 1080 4.41 57.90 -89.52
N ASN A 1081 4.21 56.85 -90.32
CA ASN A 1081 5.09 56.50 -91.42
C ASN A 1081 4.33 55.79 -92.57
N PRO A 1082 4.95 55.62 -93.75
CA PRO A 1082 4.30 54.98 -94.90
C PRO A 1082 3.85 53.53 -94.66
N ASP A 1083 4.57 52.76 -93.85
CA ASP A 1083 4.23 51.37 -93.50
C ASP A 1083 2.95 51.27 -92.65
N GLU A 1084 2.66 52.33 -91.89
CA GLU A 1084 1.42 52.51 -91.15
C GLU A 1084 0.27 53.05 -92.01
N GLY A 1085 0.51 53.36 -93.28
CA GLY A 1085 -0.50 53.85 -94.20
C GLY A 1085 -0.51 55.38 -94.38
N LEU A 1086 0.50 56.10 -93.89
CA LEU A 1086 0.64 57.54 -94.11
C LEU A 1086 1.14 57.81 -95.54
N GLY A 1087 0.44 58.66 -96.27
CA GLY A 1087 0.92 59.32 -97.48
C GLY A 1087 0.96 60.83 -97.29
N ARG A 1088 1.28 61.56 -98.34
CA ARG A 1088 1.24 63.02 -98.42
C ARG A 1088 0.60 63.50 -99.72
N ILE A 1089 -0.03 64.66 -99.65
CA ILE A 1089 -0.52 65.43 -100.79
C ILE A 1089 0.12 66.81 -100.70
N VAL A 1090 0.82 67.23 -101.76
CA VAL A 1090 1.46 68.54 -101.84
C VAL A 1090 0.57 69.46 -102.67
N ILE A 1091 0.00 70.48 -102.02
CA ILE A 1091 -0.83 71.49 -102.69
C ILE A 1091 0.02 72.22 -103.74
N ALA A 1092 -0.58 72.43 -104.93
CA ALA A 1092 0.05 73.05 -106.10
C ALA A 1092 1.18 72.25 -106.78
N SER A 1093 1.36 70.96 -106.43
CA SER A 1093 2.31 70.08 -107.14
C SER A 1093 1.80 69.52 -108.47
N GLU A 1094 0.57 69.87 -108.88
CA GLU A 1094 -0.20 69.25 -109.98
C GLU A 1094 -0.48 67.75 -109.83
N TYR A 1095 0.16 67.06 -108.88
CA TYR A 1095 -0.04 65.65 -108.56
C TYR A 1095 -0.82 65.51 -107.25
N GLY A 1096 -1.86 64.67 -107.24
CA GLY A 1096 -2.69 64.42 -106.06
C GLY A 1096 -2.03 63.42 -105.09
N SER A 1097 -2.82 62.46 -104.57
CA SER A 1097 -2.36 61.33 -103.75
C SER A 1097 -1.25 60.47 -104.36
N GLU A 1098 -1.03 60.62 -105.66
CA GLU A 1098 -0.01 59.96 -106.47
C GLU A 1098 1.29 60.78 -106.60
N SER A 1099 1.46 61.81 -105.77
CA SER A 1099 2.73 62.51 -105.60
C SER A 1099 3.81 61.57 -105.04
N VAL A 1100 5.06 62.04 -104.93
CA VAL A 1100 6.16 61.26 -104.36
C VAL A 1100 6.18 61.33 -102.83
N ASP A 1101 6.71 60.33 -102.14
CA ASP A 1101 6.92 60.32 -100.69
C ASP A 1101 8.02 61.31 -100.26
N ALA A 1102 8.30 61.40 -98.96
CA ALA A 1102 9.32 62.31 -98.43
C ALA A 1102 10.75 62.06 -98.98
N SER A 1103 11.02 60.87 -99.52
CA SER A 1103 12.30 60.49 -100.14
C SER A 1103 12.34 60.73 -101.65
N GLY A 1104 11.23 61.13 -102.26
CA GLY A 1104 11.10 61.32 -103.70
C GLY A 1104 10.69 60.05 -104.47
N ALA A 1105 10.35 58.96 -103.79
CA ALA A 1105 9.87 57.72 -104.41
C ALA A 1105 8.34 57.71 -104.58
N ASP A 1106 7.82 56.80 -105.40
CA ASP A 1106 6.37 56.67 -105.57
C ASP A 1106 5.66 56.18 -104.30
N GLN A 1107 4.57 56.85 -103.94
CA GLN A 1107 3.77 56.49 -102.78
C GLN A 1107 2.94 55.24 -103.06
N VAL A 1108 3.15 54.20 -102.25
CA VAL A 1108 2.36 52.97 -102.31
C VAL A 1108 1.05 53.16 -101.56
N ILE A 1109 -0.08 53.05 -102.27
CA ILE A 1109 -1.43 53.07 -101.71
C ILE A 1109 -1.76 51.72 -101.08
N ALA A 1110 -1.49 50.64 -101.81
CA ALA A 1110 -1.67 49.27 -101.34
C ALA A 1110 -0.55 48.35 -101.87
N ALA A 1111 -0.09 47.44 -101.03
CA ALA A 1111 1.01 46.53 -101.34
C ALA A 1111 0.66 45.56 -102.50
N ALA A 1112 1.69 44.92 -103.06
CA ALA A 1112 1.55 43.84 -104.02
C ALA A 1112 0.81 42.66 -103.37
N THR A 1113 -0.17 42.08 -104.06
CA THR A 1113 -0.96 40.96 -103.55
C THR A 1113 -1.57 40.17 -104.71
N ASN A 1114 -1.80 38.87 -104.54
CA ASN A 1114 -2.44 38.00 -105.55
C ASN A 1114 -1.83 38.12 -106.96
N GLY A 1115 -0.50 38.25 -107.05
CA GLY A 1115 0.23 38.41 -108.31
C GLY A 1115 0.15 39.81 -108.95
N ALA A 1116 -0.62 40.75 -108.37
CA ALA A 1116 -0.66 42.14 -108.82
C ALA A 1116 0.47 42.97 -108.15
N PRO A 1117 1.10 43.92 -108.88
CA PRO A 1117 2.11 44.80 -108.32
C PRO A 1117 1.52 45.76 -107.27
N ALA A 1118 2.39 46.39 -106.49
CA ALA A 1118 2.00 47.45 -105.56
C ALA A 1118 1.33 48.61 -106.33
N ALA A 1119 0.20 49.10 -105.82
CA ALA A 1119 -0.54 50.16 -106.46
C ALA A 1119 -0.08 51.53 -105.95
N THR A 1120 0.34 52.41 -106.85
CA THR A 1120 0.78 53.79 -106.55
C THR A 1120 -0.26 54.85 -106.93
N THR A 1121 -1.41 54.44 -107.46
CA THR A 1121 -2.58 55.27 -107.76
C THR A 1121 -3.87 54.43 -107.61
N TYR A 1122 -5.04 55.08 -107.49
CA TYR A 1122 -6.32 54.37 -107.35
C TYR A 1122 -6.80 53.84 -108.70
N VAL A 1123 -6.15 52.77 -109.17
CA VAL A 1123 -6.49 52.08 -110.42
C VAL A 1123 -7.90 51.45 -110.35
N PRO A 1124 -8.79 51.72 -111.33
CA PRO A 1124 -10.18 51.25 -111.28
C PRO A 1124 -10.35 49.72 -111.30
N SER A 1125 -9.34 48.97 -111.77
CA SER A 1125 -9.38 47.50 -111.79
C SER A 1125 -9.20 46.88 -110.40
N ARG A 1126 -8.60 47.61 -109.45
CA ARG A 1126 -8.34 47.15 -108.08
C ARG A 1126 -9.22 47.86 -107.05
N PHE A 1127 -9.51 49.14 -107.23
CA PHE A 1127 -10.22 49.93 -106.24
C PHE A 1127 -11.60 50.36 -106.73
N SER A 1128 -12.62 50.12 -105.92
CA SER A 1128 -13.99 50.60 -106.14
C SER A 1128 -14.52 51.38 -104.94
N GLY A 1129 -15.60 52.15 -105.13
CA GLY A 1129 -16.24 52.89 -104.03
C GLY A 1129 -15.34 53.97 -103.41
N LEU A 1130 -14.45 54.57 -104.20
CA LEU A 1130 -13.52 55.61 -103.76
C LEU A 1130 -14.30 56.83 -103.27
N LYS A 1131 -14.04 57.26 -102.03
CA LYS A 1131 -14.61 58.49 -101.46
C LYS A 1131 -13.69 59.11 -100.42
N VAL A 1132 -13.76 60.43 -100.29
CA VAL A 1132 -13.18 61.14 -99.14
C VAL A 1132 -14.10 60.88 -97.94
N TYR A 1133 -13.55 60.38 -96.85
CA TYR A 1133 -14.32 60.11 -95.64
C TYR A 1133 -14.61 61.43 -94.90
N ALA A 1134 -15.88 61.69 -94.60
CA ALA A 1134 -16.31 62.82 -93.78
C ALA A 1134 -17.55 62.43 -92.98
N GLN A 1135 -17.54 62.72 -91.69
CA GLN A 1135 -18.68 62.62 -90.80
C GLN A 1135 -18.62 63.85 -89.88
N ASN A 1136 -19.52 64.81 -90.10
CA ASN A 1136 -19.44 66.12 -89.47
C ASN A 1136 -20.31 66.25 -88.21
N ASN A 1137 -21.11 65.23 -87.88
CA ASN A 1137 -22.03 65.27 -86.75
C ASN A 1137 -21.43 64.52 -85.53
N PRO A 1138 -20.98 65.22 -84.47
CA PRO A 1138 -20.29 64.61 -83.33
C PRO A 1138 -21.15 63.64 -82.50
N VAL A 1139 -22.48 63.63 -82.67
CA VAL A 1139 -23.35 62.67 -81.97
C VAL A 1139 -23.50 61.33 -82.70
N GLN A 1140 -23.02 61.22 -83.94
CA GLN A 1140 -23.05 59.98 -84.71
C GLN A 1140 -21.70 59.24 -84.60
N PRO A 1141 -21.69 57.90 -84.77
CA PRO A 1141 -20.45 57.14 -84.83
C PRO A 1141 -19.56 57.62 -85.98
N GLY A 1142 -18.24 57.52 -85.76
CA GLY A 1142 -17.28 57.84 -86.80
C GLY A 1142 -16.98 59.32 -87.00
N TYR A 1143 -17.25 60.16 -86.00
CA TYR A 1143 -16.95 61.59 -86.06
C TYR A 1143 -15.51 61.88 -86.48
N ASN A 1144 -15.41 62.43 -87.68
CA ASN A 1144 -14.21 63.02 -88.24
C ASN A 1144 -14.70 64.01 -89.29
N PRO A 1145 -14.78 65.31 -88.95
CA PRO A 1145 -15.26 66.31 -89.89
C PRO A 1145 -14.32 66.48 -91.10
N ASN A 1146 -13.08 65.97 -91.01
CA ASN A 1146 -12.08 65.97 -92.07
C ASN A 1146 -11.94 67.35 -92.72
N GLU A 1147 -11.59 68.33 -91.89
CA GLU A 1147 -11.61 69.77 -92.18
C GLU A 1147 -10.59 70.21 -93.25
N GLU A 1148 -9.64 69.33 -93.61
CA GLU A 1148 -8.65 69.56 -94.69
C GLU A 1148 -9.28 69.64 -96.09
N HIS A 1149 -10.52 69.17 -96.25
CA HIS A 1149 -11.32 69.16 -97.48
C HIS A 1149 -10.56 68.64 -98.72
N ALA A 1150 -10.94 67.47 -99.24
CA ALA A 1150 -10.31 66.91 -100.43
C ALA A 1150 -11.31 66.63 -101.56
N LEU A 1151 -10.82 66.70 -102.80
CA LEU A 1151 -11.55 66.39 -104.01
C LEU A 1151 -10.95 65.14 -104.67
N ILE A 1152 -11.81 64.19 -105.05
CA ILE A 1152 -11.45 63.10 -105.95
C ILE A 1152 -11.68 63.59 -107.39
N ALA A 1153 -10.62 63.57 -108.19
CA ALA A 1153 -10.67 63.95 -109.60
C ALA A 1153 -9.77 63.02 -110.44
N PRO A 1154 -9.91 62.99 -111.79
CA PRO A 1154 -9.01 62.20 -112.63
C PRO A 1154 -7.54 62.56 -112.43
N SER A 1155 -6.67 61.55 -112.36
CA SER A 1155 -5.23 61.67 -112.15
C SER A 1155 -4.54 62.51 -113.23
N LEU A 1156 -3.88 63.62 -112.87
CA LEU A 1156 -3.07 64.40 -113.83
C LEU A 1156 -1.79 63.67 -114.22
N ARG A 1157 -1.23 62.87 -113.31
CA ARG A 1157 -0.01 62.07 -113.54
C ARG A 1157 -0.21 60.95 -114.56
N TYR A 1158 -1.37 60.30 -114.54
CA TYR A 1158 -1.71 59.17 -115.41
C TYR A 1158 -2.73 59.55 -116.49
N ALA A 1159 -2.66 60.79 -117.00
CA ALA A 1159 -3.62 61.31 -117.99
C ALA A 1159 -3.70 60.48 -119.30
N ALA A 1160 -2.62 59.78 -119.67
CA ALA A 1160 -2.54 58.92 -120.86
C ALA A 1160 -3.08 57.48 -120.64
N VAL A 1161 -3.48 57.11 -119.41
CA VAL A 1161 -3.96 55.76 -119.08
C VAL A 1161 -5.49 55.69 -119.21
N SER A 1162 -6.02 54.59 -119.76
CA SER A 1162 -7.47 54.34 -119.89
C SER A 1162 -7.86 52.95 -119.34
N PRO A 1163 -8.88 52.84 -118.46
CA PRO A 1163 -9.62 53.93 -117.83
C PRO A 1163 -8.71 54.75 -116.92
N ARG A 1164 -8.87 56.08 -116.95
CA ARG A 1164 -8.01 57.00 -116.21
C ARG A 1164 -8.19 56.81 -114.70
N PRO A 1165 -7.11 56.54 -113.94
CA PRO A 1165 -7.19 56.44 -112.48
C PRO A 1165 -7.69 57.72 -111.83
N GLN A 1166 -8.28 57.58 -110.64
CA GLN A 1166 -8.64 58.73 -109.81
C GLN A 1166 -7.50 59.06 -108.84
N ALA A 1167 -7.37 60.34 -108.51
CA ALA A 1167 -6.43 60.84 -107.51
C ALA A 1167 -7.12 61.81 -106.56
N VAL A 1168 -6.55 61.95 -105.37
CA VAL A 1168 -7.10 62.81 -104.31
C VAL A 1168 -6.28 64.07 -104.19
N TYR A 1169 -6.93 65.22 -104.31
CA TYR A 1169 -6.31 66.54 -104.20
C TYR A 1169 -6.82 67.24 -102.94
N ALA A 1170 -5.91 67.75 -102.11
CA ALA A 1170 -6.25 68.54 -100.94
C ALA A 1170 -6.57 69.99 -101.35
N LEU A 1171 -7.62 70.57 -100.77
CA LEU A 1171 -8.09 71.92 -101.09
C LEU A 1171 -7.67 72.96 -100.04
N ARG A 1172 -7.42 72.52 -98.80
CA ARG A 1172 -6.98 73.36 -97.68
C ARG A 1172 -5.80 72.70 -96.96
N ASN A 1173 -5.07 73.47 -96.16
CA ASN A 1173 -3.97 72.97 -95.34
C ASN A 1173 -4.01 73.58 -93.94
N ASN A 1174 -4.42 72.77 -92.96
CA ASN A 1174 -4.24 72.98 -91.52
C ASN A 1174 -4.75 74.33 -90.99
N ASP A 1175 -5.93 74.78 -91.47
CA ASP A 1175 -6.48 76.09 -91.12
C ASP A 1175 -7.85 76.07 -90.43
N LEU A 1176 -8.44 74.88 -90.22
CA LEU A 1176 -9.78 74.71 -89.61
C LEU A 1176 -9.82 73.75 -88.41
N ASN A 1177 -8.79 72.92 -88.21
CA ASN A 1177 -8.77 71.87 -87.19
C ASN A 1177 -8.55 72.38 -85.76
N ASN A 1178 -9.32 71.85 -84.79
CA ASN A 1178 -9.11 72.10 -83.37
C ASN A 1178 -8.36 70.93 -82.72
N LEU A 1179 -7.11 71.17 -82.32
CA LEU A 1179 -6.23 70.18 -81.68
C LEU A 1179 -6.27 70.22 -80.15
N ASN A 1180 -7.07 71.11 -79.55
CA ASN A 1180 -7.13 71.35 -78.10
C ASN A 1180 -8.30 70.58 -77.44
N GLN A 1181 -8.80 71.05 -76.29
CA GLN A 1181 -9.81 70.34 -75.48
C GLN A 1181 -11.13 70.00 -76.22
N GLN A 1182 -11.48 70.74 -77.27
CA GLN A 1182 -12.59 70.42 -78.19
C GLN A 1182 -12.05 69.75 -79.46
N TYR A 1183 -11.37 68.63 -79.30
CA TYR A 1183 -10.64 67.96 -80.38
C TYR A 1183 -11.55 67.52 -81.54
N THR A 1184 -11.38 68.11 -82.74
CA THR A 1184 -12.10 67.75 -83.97
C THR A 1184 -11.40 66.60 -84.69
N SER A 1185 -10.25 66.86 -85.32
CA SER A 1185 -9.38 65.88 -86.00
C SER A 1185 -7.99 66.48 -86.23
N ASP A 1186 -6.96 65.65 -86.46
CA ASP A 1186 -5.70 66.15 -87.02
C ASP A 1186 -5.88 66.47 -88.52
N ALA A 1187 -5.01 67.32 -89.06
CA ALA A 1187 -5.00 67.80 -90.44
C ALA A 1187 -4.58 66.71 -91.45
N TYR A 1188 -5.40 65.67 -91.58
CA TYR A 1188 -5.21 64.58 -92.54
C TYR A 1188 -6.45 64.36 -93.41
N VAL A 1189 -6.22 64.04 -94.68
CA VAL A 1189 -7.26 63.57 -95.61
C VAL A 1189 -7.39 62.05 -95.49
N LEU A 1190 -8.59 61.56 -95.19
CA LEU A 1190 -8.91 60.14 -95.22
C LEU A 1190 -9.65 59.77 -96.51
N VAL A 1191 -9.16 58.72 -97.16
CA VAL A 1191 -9.74 58.19 -98.38
C VAL A 1191 -10.18 56.76 -98.12
N GLN A 1192 -11.46 56.47 -98.33
CA GLN A 1192 -12.02 55.13 -98.25
C GLN A 1192 -12.09 54.50 -99.65
N PHE A 1193 -11.82 53.20 -99.73
CA PHE A 1193 -11.96 52.39 -100.93
C PHE A 1193 -12.32 50.94 -100.57
N PHE A 1194 -12.76 50.16 -101.55
CA PHE A 1194 -12.84 48.71 -101.48
C PHE A 1194 -11.76 48.12 -102.40
N ASP A 1195 -10.87 47.28 -101.86
CA ASP A 1195 -9.84 46.57 -102.63
C ASP A 1195 -10.43 45.25 -103.14
N THR A 1196 -10.69 45.18 -104.45
CA THR A 1196 -11.31 44.03 -105.10
C THR A 1196 -10.41 42.79 -105.11
N LEU A 1197 -9.09 42.95 -104.96
CA LEU A 1197 -8.16 41.81 -104.89
C LEU A 1197 -8.13 41.19 -103.49
N LEU A 1198 -8.29 42.00 -102.45
CA LEU A 1198 -8.36 41.52 -101.06
C LEU A 1198 -9.79 41.21 -100.60
N GLN A 1199 -10.81 41.63 -101.38
CA GLN A 1199 -12.22 41.56 -101.01
C GLN A 1199 -12.52 42.23 -99.66
N GLU A 1200 -11.85 43.36 -99.40
CA GLU A 1200 -11.91 44.07 -98.13
C GLU A 1200 -11.98 45.59 -98.33
N SER A 1201 -12.75 46.27 -97.46
CA SER A 1201 -12.75 47.73 -97.38
C SER A 1201 -11.49 48.25 -96.68
N GLY A 1202 -10.85 49.26 -97.26
CA GLY A 1202 -9.64 49.90 -96.73
C GLY A 1202 -9.76 51.41 -96.68
N MET A 1203 -8.82 52.03 -95.96
CA MET A 1203 -8.64 53.48 -95.97
C MET A 1203 -7.17 53.86 -96.09
N ARG A 1204 -6.90 55.04 -96.66
CA ARG A 1204 -5.56 55.63 -96.73
C ARG A 1204 -5.59 57.04 -96.14
N VAL A 1205 -4.54 57.38 -95.40
CA VAL A 1205 -4.40 58.67 -94.72
C VAL A 1205 -3.34 59.49 -95.42
N TYR A 1206 -3.60 60.75 -95.71
CA TYR A 1206 -2.65 61.67 -96.33
C TYR A 1206 -2.44 62.92 -95.48
N THR A 1207 -1.19 63.27 -95.18
CA THR A 1207 -0.84 64.60 -94.67
C THR A 1207 -0.89 65.62 -95.79
N VAL A 1208 -1.32 66.84 -95.50
CA VAL A 1208 -1.34 67.93 -96.48
C VAL A 1208 -0.13 68.83 -96.28
N GLN A 1209 0.59 69.12 -97.35
CA GLN A 1209 1.76 70.00 -97.34
C GLN A 1209 1.58 71.13 -98.35
N LYS A 1210 2.06 72.33 -98.02
CA LYS A 1210 2.22 73.41 -99.02
C LYS A 1210 3.52 73.18 -99.76
N ALA A 1211 3.53 73.37 -101.08
CA ALA A 1211 4.79 73.47 -101.84
C ALA A 1211 5.64 74.61 -101.23
N VAL A 1212 6.90 74.32 -100.92
CA VAL A 1212 7.88 75.32 -100.46
C VAL A 1212 8.54 75.95 -101.66
#